data_AF-A0A0F9P0P0-F1
#
_entry.id   AF-A0A0F9P0P0-F1
#
_cell.length_a   1.000
_cell.length_b   1.000
_cell.length_c   1.000
_cell.angle_alpha   90.00
_cell.angle_beta   90.00
_cell.angle_gamma   90.00
#
_symmetry.space_group_name_H-M   'P 1'
#
loop_
_entity.id
_entity.type
_entity.pdbx_description
1 polymer ?
#
loop_
_entity_poly.entity_id
_entity_poly.type
_entity_poly.pdbx_seq_one_letter_code
_entity_poly.pdbx_strand_id
1 'polypeptide(L)'
;MSSDPTPPDNDTIRAAFEETLSALPLRIPVSSYRLQFNRLFTFRDAERIIPYLSALGITDVYTSPYFQARPGSTHGYDITDYSRINPELGTMRDFDSFTDTLRANGMGLIMDIVPNHMSIAPASNPWWRDVLESGQASHFAEHFDIDWKPLKEELEGKVIIPVLGGQYGEVLESCGLSLAYEGGEISVKYYEHDFPIDPSTYNQVLEHVLESFTDASAKDSPEYHELMSIITAISHLPRRDELNPDKISERYREKEVIKRRIAGLYDGDDKFMAELDSAIRAFNGDKTHPESFDMLDRLLGSQAYRLAFWQVAAEEINYRRFFDINDLAAIRSEHAATFRESHALVLRHIAEGRITGLRVDHPDGLHDPDSYFSLLQQECFVHMALGRMGETGDEPSGSTPDEMRRLYRGQREDFPEAKKPLYIVCEKILVGSERIPRHWPIAGTTGYSFMNSSGGLFVDSLNLKPFTEVYRRFIKQKVDFQQLLYEKKKLIMDSFMAGEVNVLGRSLNIISEQDRRFRDFTLNSIIEAIMDTIACFPVYRTYVNSSGVTERDANYIEGAISKAGRIRRDLPSSLFDFLRAVLMLECPRGYTDEQKGQWLEFTMRFQQITGPVMAKGLEDTVFYIYNRLVSLNEVGGNPSNFGTNRDTFHGQNIERAKHWPYSLTATSTHDHKRSEDVRARISVLSEIPSAWREHLIHWGRINRKLKAKRDNLPMPDRNDEYLLYQILLGAWPHDKEGMEGFEERIKRYIVKAARESKTHTTWISPDEEYEEALVSFTGKVLDHDDFIESFMGLQRSVSFYGMLNSLSQTLLKITSPGVPDFYQGTELWSLTLVDPDNRIPVDYENLKDLLDELKNAPEGYPAKAMKNAEDGRIKLFMTWKALNYRLANKDLFLEGSYTPLEVSGARSRHIVAFARSHRGSNAIVIAPRLMVTVTPEGEFPIGPCWEDTRVTLPDDMKAKRFNNVLTGAIIRAEGAGDSRPFISVQEALSELPVCLLDSV
;
A
#
# COMPACT_ATOMS: atom_id res chain seq x y z
N MET A 1 -10.46 -20.07 46.24
CA MET A 1 -11.52 -20.56 45.33
C MET A 1 -11.97 -19.36 44.51
N SER A 2 -11.27 -19.11 43.40
CA SER A 2 -11.72 -18.17 42.37
C SER A 2 -12.81 -18.91 41.61
N SER A 3 -14.06 -18.44 41.70
CA SER A 3 -15.14 -18.95 40.86
C SER A 3 -14.86 -18.49 39.43
N ASP A 4 -14.52 -19.41 38.53
CA ASP A 4 -14.60 -19.13 37.11
C ASP A 4 -16.01 -18.58 36.81
N PRO A 5 -16.12 -17.46 36.07
CA PRO A 5 -17.42 -16.92 35.71
C PRO A 5 -18.20 -17.98 34.93
N THR A 6 -19.40 -18.31 35.40
CA THR A 6 -20.33 -19.18 34.67
C THR A 6 -20.55 -18.60 33.27
N PRO A 7 -20.39 -19.40 32.19
CA PRO A 7 -20.61 -18.91 30.83
C PRO A 7 -22.04 -18.35 30.69
N PRO A 8 -22.22 -17.26 29.92
CA PRO A 8 -23.52 -16.62 29.75
C PRO A 8 -24.54 -17.61 29.15
N ASP A 9 -25.79 -17.55 29.64
CA ASP A 9 -26.88 -18.37 29.10
C ASP A 9 -27.23 -17.93 27.67
N ASN A 10 -27.74 -18.86 26.85
CA ASN A 10 -28.07 -18.68 25.44
C ASN A 10 -29.02 -17.49 25.18
N ASP A 11 -29.91 -17.17 26.14
CA ASP A 11 -30.79 -16.01 26.04
C ASP A 11 -30.03 -14.68 26.10
N THR A 12 -28.93 -14.62 26.86
CA THR A 12 -28.05 -13.44 26.93
C THR A 12 -27.30 -13.25 25.61
N ILE A 13 -26.79 -14.35 25.04
CA ILE A 13 -26.11 -14.36 23.74
C ILE A 13 -27.05 -13.86 22.64
N ARG A 14 -28.30 -14.35 22.61
CA ARG A 14 -29.33 -13.91 21.67
C ARG A 14 -29.70 -12.43 21.83
N ALA A 15 -29.86 -11.96 23.06
CA ALA A 15 -30.17 -10.55 23.32
C ALA A 15 -29.06 -9.61 22.79
N ALA A 16 -27.79 -9.93 23.07
CA ALA A 16 -26.66 -9.15 22.57
C ALA A 16 -26.53 -9.20 21.05
N PHE A 17 -26.85 -10.34 20.44
CA PHE A 17 -26.90 -10.50 18.98
C PHE A 17 -27.97 -9.59 18.35
N GLU A 18 -29.21 -9.62 18.88
CA GLU A 18 -30.32 -8.78 18.40
C GLU A 18 -30.06 -7.29 18.61
N GLU A 19 -29.48 -6.92 19.76
CA GLU A 19 -29.06 -5.55 20.04
C GLU A 19 -28.01 -5.07 19.04
N THR A 20 -27.01 -5.92 18.74
CA THR A 20 -25.96 -5.59 17.77
C THR A 20 -26.55 -5.39 16.38
N LEU A 21 -27.46 -6.27 15.93
CA LEU A 21 -28.16 -6.11 14.66
C LEU A 21 -28.93 -4.80 14.57
N SER A 22 -29.64 -4.42 15.64
CA SER A 22 -30.44 -3.18 15.67
C SER A 22 -29.60 -1.89 15.58
N ALA A 23 -28.30 -1.98 15.86
CA ALA A 23 -27.36 -0.86 15.83
C ALA A 23 -26.57 -0.74 14.52
N LEU A 24 -26.83 -1.57 13.51
CA LEU A 24 -26.10 -1.55 12.23
C LEU A 24 -26.71 -0.59 11.20
N PRO A 25 -25.90 -0.04 10.27
CA PRO A 25 -24.43 0.01 10.32
C PRO A 25 -23.97 0.98 11.41
N LEU A 26 -22.92 0.62 12.16
CA LEU A 26 -22.53 1.35 13.37
C LEU A 26 -22.07 2.79 13.10
N ARG A 27 -21.27 2.99 12.04
CA ARG A 27 -20.76 4.30 11.64
C ARG A 27 -20.32 4.29 10.19
N ILE A 28 -20.73 5.30 9.43
CA ILE A 28 -20.19 5.59 8.09
C ILE A 28 -19.51 6.96 8.17
N PRO A 29 -18.22 7.08 7.82
CA PRO A 29 -17.54 8.37 7.79
C PRO A 29 -18.17 9.35 6.82
N VAL A 30 -18.21 10.64 7.17
CA VAL A 30 -18.58 11.72 6.23
C VAL A 30 -17.35 12.26 5.51
N SER A 31 -16.20 12.25 6.19
CA SER A 31 -14.87 12.65 5.71
C SER A 31 -13.80 11.92 6.53
N SER A 32 -12.64 11.63 5.92
CA SER A 32 -11.51 11.00 6.61
C SER A 32 -10.23 11.83 6.50
N TYR A 33 -9.35 11.68 7.49
CA TYR A 33 -8.03 12.31 7.54
C TYR A 33 -6.94 11.28 7.86
N ARG A 34 -6.03 11.04 6.92
CA ARG A 34 -4.94 10.06 7.03
C ARG A 34 -3.77 10.61 7.84
N LEU A 35 -3.46 9.97 8.97
CA LEU A 35 -2.30 10.23 9.82
C LEU A 35 -1.23 9.13 9.69
N GLN A 36 0.03 9.55 9.55
CA GLN A 36 1.20 8.68 9.52
C GLN A 36 1.86 8.62 10.91
N PHE A 37 1.59 7.55 11.65
CA PHE A 37 2.23 7.30 12.95
C PHE A 37 3.67 6.82 12.79
N ASN A 38 4.54 7.35 13.63
CA ASN A 38 5.94 6.94 13.82
C ASN A 38 6.48 7.57 15.12
N ARG A 39 7.74 7.33 15.47
CA ARG A 39 8.37 7.89 16.67
C ARG A 39 8.35 9.43 16.79
N LEU A 40 8.15 10.16 15.68
CA LEU A 40 8.05 11.63 15.66
C LEU A 40 6.60 12.14 15.69
N PHE A 41 5.62 11.27 15.50
CA PHE A 41 4.20 11.60 15.56
C PHE A 41 3.44 10.43 16.21
N THR A 42 3.24 10.54 17.52
CA THR A 42 2.75 9.47 18.42
C THR A 42 1.24 9.60 18.69
N PHE A 43 0.66 8.69 19.49
CA PHE A 43 -0.74 8.81 19.92
C PHE A 43 -1.02 10.13 20.67
N ARG A 44 -0.07 10.61 21.47
CA ARG A 44 -0.21 11.89 22.19
C ARG A 44 -0.22 13.09 21.25
N ASP A 45 0.56 13.03 20.17
CA ASP A 45 0.60 14.10 19.19
C ASP A 45 -0.70 14.12 18.37
N ALA A 46 -1.19 12.94 17.98
CA ALA A 46 -2.50 12.81 17.34
C ALA A 46 -3.65 13.28 18.23
N GLU A 47 -3.62 12.97 19.53
CA GLU A 47 -4.63 13.42 20.50
C GLU A 47 -4.74 14.96 20.52
N ARG A 48 -3.61 15.67 20.50
CA ARG A 48 -3.58 17.15 20.56
C ARG A 48 -4.23 17.83 19.35
N ILE A 49 -4.22 17.17 18.18
CA ILE A 49 -4.75 17.76 16.95
C ILE A 49 -6.22 17.44 16.71
N ILE A 50 -6.85 16.55 17.50
CA ILE A 50 -8.26 16.18 17.34
C ILE A 50 -9.20 17.40 17.32
N PRO A 51 -9.08 18.40 18.23
CA PRO A 51 -9.93 19.59 18.18
C PRO A 51 -9.78 20.39 16.89
N TYR A 52 -8.56 20.44 16.34
CA TYR A 52 -8.30 21.08 15.04
C TYR A 52 -9.00 20.31 13.90
N LEU A 53 -8.84 18.99 13.84
CA LEU A 53 -9.47 18.15 12.81
C LEU A 53 -11.00 18.21 12.87
N SER A 54 -11.56 18.18 14.08
CA SER A 54 -13.01 18.35 14.30
C SER A 54 -13.48 19.71 13.77
N ALA A 55 -12.76 20.79 14.09
CA ALA A 55 -13.11 22.13 13.61
C ALA A 55 -12.96 22.31 12.09
N LEU A 56 -12.01 21.59 11.47
CA LEU A 56 -11.84 21.54 10.01
C LEU A 56 -13.05 20.86 9.33
N GLY A 57 -13.78 20.00 10.05
CA GLY A 57 -14.94 19.24 9.54
C GLY A 57 -14.61 17.79 9.20
N ILE A 58 -13.53 17.23 9.77
CA ILE A 58 -13.20 15.81 9.68
C ILE A 58 -14.07 15.02 10.64
N THR A 59 -14.62 13.89 10.19
CA THR A 59 -15.39 12.99 11.07
C THR A 59 -14.62 11.79 11.54
N ASP A 60 -13.64 11.30 10.77
CA ASP A 60 -12.94 10.07 11.10
C ASP A 60 -11.44 10.22 10.86
N VAL A 61 -10.64 9.75 11.82
CA VAL A 61 -9.19 9.65 11.65
C VAL A 61 -8.90 8.30 11.01
N TYR A 62 -8.12 8.31 9.94
CA TYR A 62 -7.60 7.13 9.27
C TYR A 62 -6.11 7.01 9.63
N THR A 63 -5.69 6.00 10.37
CA THR A 63 -4.30 5.90 10.83
C THR A 63 -3.50 4.96 9.95
N SER A 64 -2.18 5.13 9.85
CA SER A 64 -1.27 4.05 9.47
C SER A 64 -1.35 2.87 10.44
N PRO A 65 -0.77 1.70 10.11
CA PRO A 65 -0.71 0.58 11.02
C PRO A 65 0.00 0.97 12.31
N TYR A 66 -0.51 0.46 13.44
CA TYR A 66 0.06 0.73 14.76
C TYR A 66 0.40 -0.54 15.55
N PHE A 67 0.38 -1.71 14.91
CA PHE A 67 0.99 -2.92 15.45
C PHE A 67 2.48 -2.73 15.67
N GLN A 68 3.07 -3.51 16.56
CA GLN A 68 4.52 -3.52 16.76
C GLN A 68 5.22 -3.85 15.43
N ALA A 69 5.97 -2.88 14.92
CA ALA A 69 6.78 -2.98 13.70
C ALA A 69 8.27 -3.05 14.05
N ARG A 70 9.14 -3.14 13.04
CA ARG A 70 10.59 -3.05 13.28
C ARG A 70 10.92 -1.75 14.03
N PRO A 71 11.85 -1.78 14.99
CA PRO A 71 12.35 -0.57 15.64
C PRO A 71 12.81 0.47 14.62
N GLY A 72 12.41 1.73 14.81
CA GLY A 72 12.69 2.83 13.91
C GLY A 72 11.83 2.88 12.64
N SER A 73 10.86 1.99 12.46
CA SER A 73 9.94 2.02 11.32
C SER A 73 9.22 3.37 11.24
N THR A 74 9.18 3.94 10.04
CA THR A 74 8.52 5.23 9.77
C THR A 74 7.09 5.06 9.25
N HIS A 75 6.62 3.82 9.11
CA HIS A 75 5.36 3.51 8.41
C HIS A 75 4.51 2.38 9.02
N GLY A 76 5.10 1.45 9.76
CA GLY A 76 4.36 0.40 10.47
C GLY A 76 3.95 -0.84 9.66
N TYR A 77 4.09 -0.85 8.33
CA TYR A 77 3.80 -2.03 7.47
C TYR A 77 4.73 -3.24 7.69
N ASP A 78 5.91 -3.04 8.25
CA ASP A 78 6.90 -4.07 8.58
C ASP A 78 6.64 -4.66 9.98
N ILE A 79 5.45 -5.25 10.13
CA ILE A 79 4.94 -5.79 11.40
C ILE A 79 5.82 -6.94 11.91
N THR A 80 6.10 -6.92 13.21
CA THR A 80 6.87 -7.96 13.91
C THR A 80 6.03 -8.71 14.94
N ASP A 81 4.97 -8.10 15.49
CA ASP A 81 4.05 -8.73 16.44
C ASP A 81 2.65 -8.11 16.33
N TYR A 82 1.65 -8.94 15.97
CA TYR A 82 0.24 -8.51 15.87
C TYR A 82 -0.48 -8.39 17.22
N SER A 83 0.09 -8.95 18.29
CA SER A 83 -0.53 -8.95 19.63
C SER A 83 -0.30 -7.64 20.40
N ARG A 84 0.55 -6.75 19.89
CA ARG A 84 1.00 -5.54 20.59
C ARG A 84 0.87 -4.30 19.73
N ILE A 85 0.54 -3.19 20.37
CA ILE A 85 0.75 -1.86 19.79
C ILE A 85 2.25 -1.56 19.73
N ASN A 86 2.68 -0.74 18.77
CA ASN A 86 4.07 -0.35 18.66
C ASN A 86 4.50 0.54 19.85
N PRO A 87 5.51 0.12 20.64
CA PRO A 87 5.96 0.89 21.80
C PRO A 87 6.53 2.26 21.45
N GLU A 88 7.00 2.49 20.21
CA GLU A 88 7.46 3.80 19.75
C GLU A 88 6.32 4.82 19.56
N LEU A 89 5.07 4.35 19.47
CA LEU A 89 3.89 5.21 19.32
C LEU A 89 3.25 5.62 20.65
N GLY A 90 3.65 4.98 21.75
CA GLY A 90 3.16 5.24 23.10
C GLY A 90 2.66 3.98 23.81
N THR A 91 2.09 4.19 24.99
CA THR A 91 1.52 3.13 25.84
C THR A 91 0.05 2.88 25.51
N MET A 92 -0.50 1.77 26.02
CA MET A 92 -1.94 1.48 25.90
C MET A 92 -2.81 2.60 26.49
N ARG A 93 -2.34 3.27 27.55
CA ARG A 93 -3.01 4.44 28.14
C ARG A 93 -3.04 5.64 27.20
N ASP A 94 -1.98 5.84 26.41
CA ASP A 94 -1.92 6.91 25.43
C ASP A 94 -2.90 6.64 24.28
N PHE A 95 -3.03 5.38 23.86
CA PHE A 95 -4.05 4.96 22.89
C PHE A 95 -5.49 5.15 23.44
N ASP A 96 -5.74 4.75 24.69
CA ASP A 96 -7.03 4.95 25.33
C ASP A 96 -7.39 6.44 25.38
N SER A 97 -6.46 7.31 25.79
CA SER A 97 -6.67 8.77 25.82
C SER A 97 -6.96 9.35 24.44
N PHE A 98 -6.19 8.93 23.43
CA PHE A 98 -6.40 9.33 22.04
C PHE A 98 -7.80 8.95 21.55
N THR A 99 -8.22 7.70 21.75
CA THR A 99 -9.53 7.22 21.29
C THR A 99 -10.70 7.77 22.10
N ASP A 100 -10.53 8.02 23.41
CA ASP A 100 -11.53 8.71 24.23
C ASP A 100 -11.72 10.15 23.76
N THR A 101 -10.64 10.85 23.40
CA THR A 101 -10.70 12.20 22.83
C THR A 101 -11.38 12.21 21.47
N LEU A 102 -11.15 11.21 20.61
CA LEU A 102 -11.90 11.06 19.35
C LEU A 102 -13.40 10.93 19.62
N ARG A 103 -13.78 10.03 20.53
CA ARG A 103 -15.17 9.78 20.89
C ARG A 103 -15.83 11.03 21.49
N ALA A 104 -15.13 11.77 22.35
CA ALA A 104 -15.61 13.03 22.93
C ALA A 104 -15.89 14.12 21.88
N ASN A 105 -15.20 14.07 20.73
CA ASN A 105 -15.41 14.96 19.59
C ASN A 105 -16.36 14.37 18.52
N GLY A 106 -17.02 13.24 18.81
CA GLY A 106 -17.93 12.56 17.87
C GLY A 106 -17.21 11.93 16.66
N MET A 107 -15.90 11.74 16.77
CA MET A 107 -15.05 11.22 15.69
C MET A 107 -14.86 9.70 15.79
N GLY A 108 -14.67 9.06 14.63
CA GLY A 108 -14.34 7.63 14.54
C GLY A 108 -12.88 7.38 14.20
N LEU A 109 -12.48 6.11 14.29
CA LEU A 109 -11.14 5.63 13.99
C LEU A 109 -11.20 4.53 12.93
N ILE A 110 -10.53 4.76 11.80
CA ILE A 110 -10.29 3.78 10.74
C ILE A 110 -8.85 3.30 10.88
N MET A 111 -8.66 2.06 11.31
CA MET A 111 -7.33 1.46 11.45
C MET A 111 -6.89 0.81 10.14
N ASP A 112 -5.66 1.08 9.73
CA ASP A 112 -4.99 0.33 8.67
C ASP A 112 -4.43 -1.01 9.20
N ILE A 113 -4.78 -2.11 8.54
CA ILE A 113 -4.36 -3.47 8.90
C ILE A 113 -3.62 -4.14 7.74
N VAL A 114 -2.65 -4.98 8.08
CA VAL A 114 -1.74 -5.62 7.10
C VAL A 114 -1.84 -7.14 7.22
N PRO A 115 -2.80 -7.79 6.53
CA PRO A 115 -3.03 -9.23 6.66
C PRO A 115 -2.17 -10.09 5.72
N ASN A 116 -1.42 -9.50 4.80
CA ASN A 116 -0.71 -10.26 3.78
C ASN A 116 0.68 -10.73 4.25
N HIS A 117 1.37 -9.97 5.10
CA HIS A 117 2.80 -10.18 5.35
C HIS A 117 3.28 -9.65 6.71
N MET A 118 4.45 -10.12 7.13
CA MET A 118 5.19 -9.67 8.31
C MET A 118 6.67 -9.46 7.98
N SER A 119 7.35 -8.65 8.78
CA SER A 119 8.81 -8.51 8.74
C SER A 119 9.51 -9.78 9.22
N ILE A 120 10.54 -10.23 8.51
CA ILE A 120 11.34 -11.41 8.89
C ILE A 120 12.59 -11.09 9.70
N ALA A 121 12.62 -9.95 10.40
CA ALA A 121 13.73 -9.60 11.29
C ALA A 121 13.71 -10.50 12.55
N PRO A 122 14.63 -11.48 12.70
CA PRO A 122 14.48 -12.52 13.73
C PRO A 122 14.62 -12.00 15.17
N ALA A 123 15.30 -10.87 15.36
CA ALA A 123 15.46 -10.25 16.68
C ALA A 123 14.16 -9.64 17.23
N SER A 124 13.22 -9.27 16.34
CA SER A 124 11.96 -8.61 16.72
C SER A 124 10.71 -9.40 16.38
N ASN A 125 10.77 -10.35 15.44
CA ASN A 125 9.65 -11.21 15.08
C ASN A 125 9.74 -12.60 15.75
N PRO A 126 8.94 -12.88 16.80
CA PRO A 126 8.97 -14.16 17.50
C PRO A 126 8.49 -15.33 16.64
N TRP A 127 7.54 -15.11 15.72
CA TRP A 127 7.05 -16.17 14.83
C TRP A 127 8.15 -16.63 13.89
N TRP A 128 8.82 -15.67 13.24
CA TRP A 128 9.90 -15.98 12.31
C TRP A 128 11.10 -16.58 13.03
N ARG A 129 11.46 -16.07 14.22
CA ARG A 129 12.53 -16.66 15.05
C ARG A 129 12.26 -18.14 15.34
N ASP A 130 11.04 -18.50 15.74
CA ASP A 130 10.69 -19.90 16.01
C ASP A 130 10.72 -20.77 14.76
N VAL A 131 10.36 -20.24 13.59
CA VAL A 131 10.51 -20.94 12.29
C VAL A 131 11.98 -21.21 11.97
N LEU A 132 12.87 -20.24 12.18
CA LEU A 132 14.31 -20.44 11.95
C LEU A 132 14.93 -21.42 12.94
N GLU A 133 14.45 -21.46 14.19
CA GLU A 133 14.94 -22.36 15.22
C GLU A 133 14.40 -23.80 15.07
N SER A 134 13.11 -23.93 14.78
CA SER A 134 12.38 -25.22 14.84
C SER A 134 12.02 -25.78 13.47
N GLY A 135 12.26 -25.06 12.37
CA GLY A 135 11.93 -25.50 11.02
C GLY A 135 10.45 -25.82 10.85
N GLN A 136 10.14 -26.94 10.20
CA GLN A 136 8.76 -27.37 9.94
C GLN A 136 7.99 -27.75 11.21
N ALA A 137 8.68 -28.08 12.31
CA ALA A 137 8.10 -28.34 13.61
C ALA A 137 7.80 -27.06 14.42
N SER A 138 7.96 -25.87 13.86
CA SER A 138 7.53 -24.61 14.49
C SER A 138 6.00 -24.53 14.56
N HIS A 139 5.46 -23.96 15.66
CA HIS A 139 4.03 -23.62 15.74
C HIS A 139 3.61 -22.61 14.66
N PHE A 140 4.56 -21.84 14.14
CA PHE A 140 4.35 -20.80 13.14
C PHE A 140 4.76 -21.22 11.73
N ALA A 141 5.23 -22.45 11.50
CA ALA A 141 5.64 -22.91 10.16
C ALA A 141 4.50 -22.80 9.13
N GLU A 142 3.26 -23.14 9.53
CA GLU A 142 2.08 -23.03 8.66
C GLU A 142 1.51 -21.60 8.57
N HIS A 143 2.00 -20.67 9.41
CA HIS A 143 1.56 -19.27 9.36
C HIS A 143 2.19 -18.53 8.18
N PHE A 144 3.39 -18.92 7.75
CA PHE A 144 4.09 -18.34 6.60
C PHE A 144 3.92 -19.19 5.34
N ASP A 145 3.96 -18.55 4.17
CA ASP A 145 3.88 -19.24 2.87
C ASP A 145 5.28 -19.65 2.40
N ILE A 146 5.78 -20.78 2.93
CA ILE A 146 7.12 -21.33 2.66
C ILE A 146 6.99 -22.59 1.79
N ASP A 147 7.75 -22.62 0.68
CA ASP A 147 8.02 -23.84 -0.08
C ASP A 147 9.18 -24.61 0.57
N TRP A 148 8.84 -25.58 1.42
CA TRP A 148 9.78 -26.45 2.12
C TRP A 148 10.45 -27.50 1.22
N LYS A 149 10.03 -27.62 -0.04
CA LYS A 149 10.60 -28.55 -1.00
C LYS A 149 10.89 -27.82 -2.31
N PRO A 150 11.77 -26.80 -2.33
CA PRO A 150 12.05 -26.00 -3.52
C PRO A 150 12.79 -26.82 -4.61
N LEU A 151 13.08 -26.21 -5.77
CA LEU A 151 13.78 -26.88 -6.88
C LEU A 151 15.20 -27.34 -6.52
N LYS A 152 15.86 -26.62 -5.62
CA LYS A 152 17.21 -26.89 -5.15
C LYS A 152 17.15 -27.89 -4.00
N GLU A 153 17.61 -29.13 -4.22
CA GLU A 153 17.53 -30.22 -3.25
C GLU A 153 18.24 -29.86 -1.91
N GLU A 154 19.30 -29.06 -1.96
CA GLU A 154 20.03 -28.63 -0.76
C GLU A 154 19.23 -27.68 0.16
N LEU A 155 18.10 -27.15 -0.33
CA LEU A 155 17.16 -26.34 0.43
C LEU A 155 15.95 -27.14 0.94
N GLU A 156 15.87 -28.46 0.71
CA GLU A 156 14.80 -29.27 1.27
C GLU A 156 14.77 -29.18 2.81
N GLY A 157 13.61 -28.84 3.36
CA GLY A 157 13.43 -28.64 4.81
C GLY A 157 14.13 -27.39 5.36
N LYS A 158 14.59 -26.47 4.50
CA LYS A 158 15.28 -25.23 4.91
C LYS A 158 14.62 -23.97 4.34
N VAL A 159 14.77 -22.87 5.05
CA VAL A 159 14.41 -21.52 4.57
C VAL A 159 15.68 -20.78 4.12
N ILE A 160 15.69 -20.20 2.92
CA ILE A 160 16.82 -19.35 2.52
C ILE A 160 16.70 -17.94 3.11
N ILE A 161 17.80 -17.40 3.63
CA ILE A 161 17.86 -16.06 4.24
C ILE A 161 18.92 -15.23 3.50
N PRO A 162 18.53 -14.48 2.45
CA PRO A 162 19.46 -13.77 1.57
C PRO A 162 19.83 -12.40 2.17
N VAL A 163 20.66 -12.39 3.21
CA VAL A 163 21.04 -11.18 3.99
C VAL A 163 22.53 -10.89 3.97
N LEU A 164 23.37 -11.84 3.53
CA LEU A 164 24.81 -11.66 3.54
C LEU A 164 25.21 -10.61 2.50
N GLY A 165 26.14 -9.72 2.85
CA GLY A 165 26.71 -8.68 1.98
C GLY A 165 27.74 -9.20 0.96
N GLY A 166 28.16 -10.46 1.06
CA GLY A 166 29.10 -11.11 0.15
C GLY A 166 28.83 -12.61 0.03
N GLN A 167 29.68 -13.32 -0.71
CA GLN A 167 29.56 -14.78 -0.86
C GLN A 167 29.72 -15.48 0.50
N TYR A 168 28.95 -16.55 0.73
CA TYR A 168 28.90 -17.24 2.03
C TYR A 168 30.29 -17.59 2.60
N GLY A 169 31.14 -18.22 1.79
CA GLY A 169 32.49 -18.62 2.22
C GLY A 169 33.38 -17.43 2.59
N GLU A 170 33.34 -16.34 1.80
CA GLU A 170 34.08 -15.12 2.08
C GLU A 170 33.62 -14.47 3.39
N VAL A 171 32.30 -14.43 3.63
CA VAL A 171 31.73 -13.87 4.86
C VAL A 171 32.07 -14.73 6.08
N LEU A 172 32.05 -16.06 5.94
CA LEU A 172 32.44 -16.98 6.99
C LEU A 172 33.93 -16.83 7.35
N GLU A 173 34.82 -16.96 6.37
CA GLU A 173 36.27 -16.95 6.57
C GLU A 173 36.82 -15.55 6.97
N SER A 174 36.04 -14.49 6.73
CA SER A 174 36.36 -13.14 7.22
C SER A 174 35.86 -12.84 8.63
N CYS A 175 35.38 -13.84 9.38
CA CYS A 175 34.69 -13.71 10.67
C CYS A 175 33.49 -12.76 10.64
N GLY A 176 32.79 -12.67 9.50
CA GLY A 176 31.53 -11.92 9.44
C GLY A 176 30.42 -12.63 10.21
N LEU A 177 30.42 -13.97 10.21
CA LEU A 177 29.53 -14.80 11.01
C LEU A 177 30.23 -15.21 12.31
N SER A 178 29.52 -15.09 13.43
CA SER A 178 30.03 -15.54 14.73
C SER A 178 28.95 -16.20 15.55
N LEU A 179 29.27 -17.34 16.14
CA LEU A 179 28.54 -17.99 17.19
C LEU A 179 28.62 -17.14 18.47
N ALA A 180 27.48 -17.00 19.14
CA ALA A 180 27.34 -16.31 20.41
C ALA A 180 26.46 -17.13 21.36
N TYR A 181 26.59 -16.85 22.66
CA TYR A 181 25.73 -17.41 23.69
C TYR A 181 25.15 -16.29 24.54
N GLU A 182 23.84 -16.36 24.82
CA GLU A 182 23.14 -15.42 25.66
C GLU A 182 21.94 -16.10 26.34
N GLY A 183 21.89 -16.10 27.68
CA GLY A 183 20.70 -16.50 28.44
C GLY A 183 20.21 -17.94 28.21
N GLY A 184 21.12 -18.89 27.93
CA GLY A 184 20.77 -20.28 27.62
C GLY A 184 20.58 -20.57 26.12
N GLU A 185 20.62 -19.55 25.27
CA GLU A 185 20.52 -19.69 23.81
C GLU A 185 21.89 -19.55 23.16
N ILE A 186 22.19 -20.45 22.22
CA ILE A 186 23.29 -20.30 21.27
C ILE A 186 22.70 -19.76 19.97
N SER A 187 23.35 -18.75 19.38
CA SER A 187 22.88 -18.10 18.16
C SER A 187 24.05 -17.70 17.24
N VAL A 188 23.75 -17.36 15.99
CA VAL A 188 24.71 -16.85 15.02
C VAL A 188 24.44 -15.37 14.78
N LYS A 189 25.43 -14.53 15.03
CA LYS A 189 25.40 -13.09 14.79
C LYS A 189 26.01 -12.75 13.43
N TYR A 190 25.39 -11.81 12.73
CA TYR A 190 25.90 -11.16 11.51
C TYR A 190 25.55 -9.67 11.56
N TYR A 191 26.50 -8.82 11.93
CA TYR A 191 26.24 -7.42 12.28
C TYR A 191 25.08 -7.30 13.29
N GLU A 192 23.98 -6.63 12.95
CA GLU A 192 22.79 -6.49 13.77
C GLU A 192 21.87 -7.72 13.77
N HIS A 193 22.08 -8.68 12.87
CA HIS A 193 21.25 -9.87 12.76
C HIS A 193 21.64 -10.92 13.79
N ASP A 194 20.62 -11.61 14.31
CA ASP A 194 20.76 -12.66 15.32
C ASP A 194 19.88 -13.86 14.96
N PHE A 195 20.51 -14.94 14.50
CA PHE A 195 19.84 -16.15 14.02
C PHE A 195 19.88 -17.25 15.09
N PRO A 196 18.73 -17.75 15.57
CA PRO A 196 18.72 -18.84 16.54
C PRO A 196 19.24 -20.13 15.90
N ILE A 197 19.96 -20.97 16.65
CA ILE A 197 20.30 -22.31 16.16
C ILE A 197 19.36 -23.35 16.75
N ASP A 198 19.11 -24.42 15.99
CA ASP A 198 18.28 -25.55 16.39
C ASP A 198 18.84 -26.19 17.69
N PRO A 199 18.06 -26.26 18.79
CA PRO A 199 18.51 -26.85 20.05
C PRO A 199 19.00 -28.30 19.92
N SER A 200 18.53 -29.06 18.93
CA SER A 200 19.05 -30.41 18.66
C SER A 200 20.51 -30.43 18.19
N THR A 201 21.01 -29.29 17.69
CA THR A 201 22.39 -29.12 17.22
C THR A 201 23.33 -28.58 18.29
N TYR A 202 22.82 -28.22 19.49
CA TYR A 202 23.66 -27.73 20.59
C TYR A 202 24.72 -28.76 21.02
N ASN A 203 24.46 -30.06 20.82
CA ASN A 203 25.44 -31.12 21.07
C ASN A 203 26.76 -30.90 20.33
N GLN A 204 26.75 -30.31 19.12
CA GLN A 204 27.99 -30.04 18.39
C GLN A 204 28.94 -29.11 19.18
N VAL A 205 28.38 -28.19 19.97
CA VAL A 205 29.14 -27.27 20.84
C VAL A 205 29.37 -27.89 22.22
N LEU A 206 28.33 -28.45 22.83
CA LEU A 206 28.38 -28.98 24.20
C LEU A 206 29.24 -30.24 24.34
N GLU A 207 29.34 -31.08 23.30
CA GLU A 207 30.28 -32.21 23.28
C GLU A 207 31.73 -31.73 23.26
N HIS A 208 32.03 -30.62 22.57
CA HIS A 208 33.36 -30.01 22.61
C HIS A 208 33.70 -29.48 24.01
N VAL A 209 32.71 -28.90 24.71
CA VAL A 209 32.85 -28.51 26.13
C VAL A 209 33.05 -29.75 27.00
N LEU A 210 32.30 -30.83 26.78
CA LEU A 210 32.44 -32.07 27.53
C LEU A 210 33.84 -32.69 27.38
N GLU A 211 34.42 -32.64 26.18
CA GLU A 211 35.76 -33.16 25.88
C GLU A 211 36.89 -32.42 26.62
N SER A 212 36.68 -31.15 27.00
CA SER A 212 37.69 -30.37 27.73
C SER A 212 37.82 -30.76 29.22
N PHE A 213 36.86 -31.52 29.77
CA PHE A 213 36.95 -32.12 31.10
C PHE A 213 37.93 -33.31 31.08
N THR A 214 39.23 -33.03 31.19
CA THR A 214 40.32 -34.01 31.01
C THR A 214 40.65 -34.86 32.25
N ASP A 215 40.55 -34.30 33.45
CA ASP A 215 40.93 -34.97 34.70
C ASP A 215 39.81 -35.80 35.35
N ALA A 216 40.17 -36.88 36.05
CA ALA A 216 39.22 -37.82 36.65
C ALA A 216 38.30 -37.21 37.73
N SER A 217 38.77 -36.20 38.47
CA SER A 217 37.94 -35.46 39.44
C SER A 217 36.93 -34.54 38.76
N ALA A 218 37.25 -34.04 37.57
CA ALA A 218 36.36 -33.20 36.78
C ALA A 218 35.24 -34.03 36.12
N LYS A 219 35.49 -35.30 35.80
CA LYS A 219 34.49 -36.23 35.23
C LYS A 219 33.52 -36.84 36.24
N ASP A 220 33.70 -36.53 37.53
CA ASP A 220 32.85 -37.00 38.63
C ASP A 220 32.15 -35.82 39.34
N SER A 221 32.18 -34.62 38.74
CA SER A 221 31.53 -33.44 39.31
C SER A 221 30.02 -33.42 39.00
N PRO A 222 29.19 -32.81 39.87
CA PRO A 222 27.75 -32.64 39.61
C PRO A 222 27.47 -31.94 38.28
N GLU A 223 28.30 -30.98 37.90
CA GLU A 223 28.19 -30.17 36.69
C GLU A 223 28.48 -31.00 35.44
N TYR A 224 29.49 -31.89 35.49
CA TYR A 224 29.76 -32.85 34.42
C TYR A 224 28.58 -33.81 34.21
N HIS A 225 27.98 -34.31 35.29
CA HIS A 225 26.79 -35.16 35.20
C HIS A 225 25.57 -34.41 34.66
N GLU A 226 25.39 -33.14 35.03
CA GLU A 226 24.31 -32.31 34.49
C GLU A 226 24.52 -32.02 33.00
N LEU A 227 25.74 -31.69 32.57
CA LEU A 227 26.07 -31.51 31.15
C LEU A 227 25.79 -32.79 30.34
N MET A 228 26.19 -33.96 30.85
CA MET A 228 25.85 -35.26 30.24
C MET A 228 24.34 -35.49 30.16
N SER A 229 23.60 -35.10 31.19
CA SER A 229 22.13 -35.20 31.22
C SER A 229 21.48 -34.26 30.19
N ILE A 230 22.01 -33.05 30.03
CA ILE A 230 21.57 -32.09 29.00
C ILE A 230 21.84 -32.64 27.60
N ILE A 231 23.05 -33.12 27.31
CA ILE A 231 23.42 -33.74 26.01
C ILE A 231 22.52 -34.94 25.69
N THR A 232 22.19 -35.74 26.71
CA THR A 232 21.25 -36.86 26.60
C THR A 232 19.84 -36.36 26.27
N ALA A 233 19.37 -35.31 26.94
CA ALA A 233 18.05 -34.73 26.68
C ALA A 233 17.96 -34.15 25.25
N ILE A 234 18.99 -33.45 24.79
CA ILE A 234 19.10 -32.93 23.42
C ILE A 234 18.99 -34.08 22.40
N SER A 235 19.67 -35.20 22.64
CA SER A 235 19.62 -36.38 21.76
C SER A 235 18.22 -37.03 21.65
N HIS A 236 17.34 -36.78 22.62
CA HIS A 236 15.95 -37.26 22.61
C HIS A 236 14.95 -36.21 22.13
N LEU A 237 15.39 -34.99 21.83
CA LEU A 237 14.51 -33.93 21.33
C LEU A 237 13.89 -34.38 20.00
N PRO A 238 12.56 -34.33 19.83
CA PRO A 238 11.93 -34.67 18.56
C PRO A 238 12.52 -33.85 17.42
N ARG A 239 12.71 -34.47 16.25
CA ARG A 239 13.35 -33.82 15.09
C ARG A 239 12.49 -32.69 14.54
N ARG A 240 13.12 -31.73 13.85
CA ARG A 240 12.42 -30.59 13.23
C ARG A 240 11.58 -30.94 11.99
N ASP A 241 11.74 -32.14 11.45
CA ASP A 241 10.95 -32.69 10.34
C ASP A 241 9.82 -33.63 10.83
N GLU A 242 9.66 -33.79 12.16
CA GLU A 242 8.54 -34.54 12.76
C GLU A 242 7.32 -33.63 12.91
N LEU A 243 6.28 -33.91 12.12
CA LEU A 243 5.09 -33.06 12.00
C LEU A 243 3.93 -33.52 12.88
N ASN A 244 4.09 -34.57 13.69
CA ASN A 244 3.07 -34.98 14.65
C ASN A 244 2.85 -33.88 15.72
N PRO A 245 1.61 -33.39 15.94
CA PRO A 245 1.32 -32.32 16.90
C PRO A 245 1.79 -32.59 18.34
N ASP A 246 1.73 -33.84 18.80
CA ASP A 246 2.18 -34.21 20.15
C ASP A 246 3.70 -34.09 20.25
N LYS A 247 4.42 -34.46 19.18
CA LYS A 247 5.87 -34.35 19.08
C LYS A 247 6.36 -32.92 18.91
N ILE A 248 5.61 -32.10 18.19
CA ILE A 248 5.83 -30.65 18.12
C ILE A 248 5.70 -30.03 19.53
N SER A 249 4.62 -30.36 20.24
CA SER A 249 4.38 -29.88 21.60
C SER A 249 5.47 -30.37 22.60
N GLU A 250 5.89 -31.62 22.48
CA GLU A 250 7.01 -32.19 23.24
C GLU A 250 8.30 -31.42 22.95
N ARG A 251 8.66 -31.23 21.67
CA ARG A 251 9.83 -30.45 21.27
C ARG A 251 9.82 -29.05 21.87
N TYR A 252 8.69 -28.36 21.81
CA TYR A 252 8.55 -27.00 22.31
C TYR A 252 8.75 -26.91 23.83
N ARG A 253 8.20 -27.86 24.59
CA ARG A 253 8.40 -27.90 26.05
C ARG A 253 9.84 -28.27 26.40
N GLU A 254 10.39 -29.32 25.79
CA GLU A 254 11.70 -29.85 26.16
C GLU A 254 12.84 -28.91 25.73
N LYS A 255 12.74 -28.22 24.58
CA LYS A 255 13.76 -27.24 24.17
C LYS A 255 13.93 -26.10 25.18
N GLU A 256 12.83 -25.60 25.73
CA GLU A 256 12.84 -24.53 26.74
C GLU A 256 13.30 -25.02 28.12
N VAL A 257 13.11 -26.30 28.44
CA VAL A 257 13.72 -26.92 29.62
C VAL A 257 15.24 -27.02 29.44
N ILE A 258 15.70 -27.48 28.28
CA ILE A 258 17.13 -27.61 27.95
C ILE A 258 17.84 -26.25 28.04
N LYS A 259 17.32 -25.21 27.38
CA LYS A 259 17.89 -23.85 27.43
C LYS A 259 18.04 -23.33 28.86
N ARG A 260 17.00 -23.49 29.70
CA ARG A 260 17.04 -23.10 31.12
C ARG A 260 18.08 -23.87 31.93
N ARG A 261 18.27 -25.17 31.66
CA ARG A 261 19.30 -25.98 32.32
C ARG A 261 20.71 -25.53 31.92
N ILE A 262 20.92 -25.19 30.65
CA ILE A 262 22.19 -24.64 30.15
C ILE A 262 22.47 -23.28 30.81
N ALA A 263 21.48 -22.39 30.87
CA ALA A 263 21.59 -21.11 31.58
C ALA A 263 21.97 -21.31 33.06
N GLY A 264 21.31 -22.25 33.74
CA GLY A 264 21.62 -22.58 35.13
C GLY A 264 23.05 -23.11 35.34
N LEU A 265 23.60 -23.88 34.38
CA LEU A 265 24.99 -24.31 34.42
C LEU A 265 25.96 -23.14 34.16
N TYR A 266 25.66 -22.30 33.18
CA TYR A 266 26.50 -21.16 32.83
C TYR A 266 26.61 -20.15 33.98
N ASP A 267 25.48 -19.81 34.61
CA ASP A 267 25.44 -18.87 35.73
C ASP A 267 25.96 -19.48 37.05
N GLY A 268 25.95 -20.81 37.13
CA GLY A 268 26.24 -21.56 38.37
C GLY A 268 27.65 -22.12 38.48
N ASP A 269 28.39 -22.28 37.37
CA ASP A 269 29.73 -22.88 37.35
C ASP A 269 30.71 -22.09 36.46
N ASP A 270 31.67 -21.43 37.10
CA ASP A 270 32.73 -20.65 36.44
C ASP A 270 33.53 -21.48 35.44
N LYS A 271 33.70 -22.79 35.72
CA LYS A 271 34.45 -23.68 34.82
C LYS A 271 33.66 -23.93 33.54
N PHE A 272 32.41 -24.38 33.64
CA PHE A 272 31.54 -24.59 32.48
C PHE A 272 31.40 -23.30 31.66
N MET A 273 31.23 -22.14 32.31
CA MET A 273 31.22 -20.83 31.66
C MET A 273 32.48 -20.61 30.80
N ALA A 274 33.67 -20.79 31.40
CA ALA A 274 34.93 -20.59 30.70
C ALA A 274 35.16 -21.58 29.54
N GLU A 275 34.75 -22.84 29.71
CA GLU A 275 34.87 -23.87 28.68
C GLU A 275 33.87 -23.67 27.54
N LEU A 276 32.64 -23.24 27.81
CA LEU A 276 31.67 -22.88 26.79
C LEU A 276 32.14 -21.67 25.98
N ASP A 277 32.62 -20.62 26.64
CA ASP A 277 33.20 -19.45 25.97
C ASP A 277 34.40 -19.84 25.11
N SER A 278 35.19 -20.84 25.54
CA SER A 278 36.32 -21.39 24.77
C SER A 278 35.84 -22.14 23.53
N ALA A 279 34.82 -22.99 23.67
CA ALA A 279 34.21 -23.69 22.55
C ALA A 279 33.65 -22.71 21.52
N ILE A 280 32.93 -21.67 21.96
CA ILE A 280 32.40 -20.63 21.07
C ILE A 280 33.52 -19.94 20.29
N ARG A 281 34.64 -19.60 20.96
CA ARG A 281 35.81 -19.03 20.27
C ARG A 281 36.41 -19.98 19.24
N ALA A 282 36.46 -21.29 19.53
CA ALA A 282 36.95 -22.29 18.59
C ALA A 282 36.05 -22.40 17.35
N PHE A 283 34.72 -22.41 17.53
CA PHE A 283 33.76 -22.39 16.43
C PHE A 283 33.90 -21.12 15.56
N ASN A 284 34.18 -19.97 16.17
CA ASN A 284 34.32 -18.70 15.45
C ASN A 284 35.54 -18.61 14.53
N GLY A 285 36.45 -19.59 14.60
CA GLY A 285 37.58 -19.72 13.70
C GLY A 285 38.62 -18.60 13.82
N ASP A 286 39.60 -18.68 12.94
CA ASP A 286 40.72 -17.77 12.80
C ASP A 286 40.91 -17.44 11.32
N LYS A 287 40.86 -16.15 10.96
CA LYS A 287 41.00 -15.66 9.57
C LYS A 287 42.29 -16.12 8.89
N THR A 288 43.31 -16.52 9.65
CA THR A 288 44.58 -16.99 9.10
C THR A 288 44.58 -18.48 8.76
N HIS A 289 43.58 -19.24 9.21
CA HIS A 289 43.43 -20.68 9.04
C HIS A 289 42.01 -21.03 8.57
N PRO A 290 41.72 -21.01 7.25
CA PRO A 290 40.36 -21.26 6.73
C PRO A 290 39.72 -22.57 7.23
N GLU A 291 40.50 -23.62 7.44
CA GLU A 291 40.03 -24.90 7.97
C GLU A 291 39.47 -24.81 9.40
N SER A 292 39.79 -23.75 10.14
CA SER A 292 39.24 -23.53 11.49
C SER A 292 37.73 -23.24 11.47
N PHE A 293 37.17 -22.80 10.33
CA PHE A 293 35.74 -22.52 10.19
C PHE A 293 34.90 -23.77 9.89
N ASP A 294 35.51 -24.93 9.64
CA ASP A 294 34.80 -26.19 9.34
C ASP A 294 33.81 -26.61 10.44
N MET A 295 34.06 -26.21 11.69
CA MET A 295 33.15 -26.46 12.82
C MET A 295 31.87 -25.62 12.68
N LEU A 296 32.02 -24.32 12.42
CA LEU A 296 30.89 -23.41 12.23
C LEU A 296 30.17 -23.67 10.91
N ASP A 297 30.87 -24.03 9.84
CA ASP A 297 30.25 -24.41 8.56
C ASP A 297 29.34 -25.63 8.70
N ARG A 298 29.82 -26.69 9.37
CA ARG A 298 28.99 -27.88 9.65
C ARG A 298 27.78 -27.55 10.53
N LEU A 299 27.96 -26.68 11.53
CA LEU A 299 26.86 -26.24 12.38
C LEU A 299 25.83 -25.45 11.57
N LEU A 300 26.25 -24.48 10.77
CA LEU A 300 25.38 -23.69 9.88
C LEU A 300 24.67 -24.57 8.85
N GLY A 301 25.37 -25.53 8.26
CA GLY A 301 24.83 -26.53 7.34
C GLY A 301 23.75 -27.42 7.97
N SER A 302 23.71 -27.51 9.30
CA SER A 302 22.72 -28.29 10.05
C SER A 302 21.47 -27.52 10.42
N GLN A 303 21.37 -26.21 10.14
CA GLN A 303 20.24 -25.39 10.58
C GLN A 303 18.99 -25.53 9.69
N ALA A 304 17.83 -25.09 10.20
CA ALA A 304 16.57 -25.02 9.44
C ALA A 304 16.53 -23.85 8.43
N TYR A 305 17.62 -23.08 8.36
CA TYR A 305 17.80 -22.01 7.40
C TYR A 305 19.17 -22.09 6.74
N ARG A 306 19.31 -21.39 5.61
CA ARG A 306 20.57 -21.20 4.90
C ARG A 306 20.79 -19.72 4.66
N LEU A 307 21.84 -19.16 5.30
CA LEU A 307 22.28 -17.80 5.03
C LEU A 307 22.90 -17.73 3.62
N ALA A 308 22.53 -16.72 2.85
CA ALA A 308 23.00 -16.56 1.48
C ALA A 308 23.29 -15.09 1.14
N PHE A 309 24.08 -14.90 0.08
CA PHE A 309 24.34 -13.58 -0.48
C PHE A 309 23.03 -12.95 -0.97
N TRP A 310 22.75 -11.70 -0.62
CA TRP A 310 21.43 -11.09 -0.84
C TRP A 310 20.96 -11.12 -2.32
N GLN A 311 21.89 -11.14 -3.27
CA GLN A 311 21.57 -11.18 -4.70
C GLN A 311 20.97 -12.51 -5.18
N VAL A 312 21.13 -13.62 -4.45
CA VAL A 312 20.51 -14.89 -4.86
C VAL A 312 19.00 -14.94 -4.61
N ALA A 313 18.45 -13.95 -3.88
CA ALA A 313 17.04 -13.88 -3.52
C ALA A 313 16.10 -13.93 -4.73
N ALA A 314 16.51 -13.34 -5.87
CA ALA A 314 15.66 -13.30 -7.06
C ALA A 314 15.32 -14.71 -7.58
N GLU A 315 16.23 -15.68 -7.44
CA GLU A 315 16.12 -17.02 -8.03
C GLU A 315 15.86 -18.13 -6.99
N GLU A 316 16.49 -18.06 -5.81
CA GLU A 316 16.49 -19.15 -4.83
C GLU A 316 15.46 -18.96 -3.69
N ILE A 317 14.77 -17.81 -3.60
CA ILE A 317 13.83 -17.56 -2.51
C ILE A 317 12.69 -18.58 -2.48
N ASN A 318 12.47 -19.17 -1.31
CA ASN A 318 11.50 -20.25 -1.13
C ASN A 318 10.38 -19.90 -0.13
N TYR A 319 10.11 -18.62 0.06
CA TYR A 319 8.90 -18.13 0.71
C TYR A 319 8.29 -17.01 -0.11
N ARG A 320 6.97 -16.90 -0.11
CA ARG A 320 6.29 -15.81 -0.82
C ARG A 320 6.59 -14.49 -0.11
N ARG A 321 6.98 -13.48 -0.87
CA ARG A 321 7.26 -12.12 -0.39
C ARG A 321 6.08 -11.16 -0.61
N PHE A 322 6.14 -10.01 0.04
CA PHE A 322 5.45 -8.82 -0.45
C PHE A 322 6.28 -8.19 -1.58
N PHE A 323 5.77 -8.29 -2.81
CA PHE A 323 6.49 -7.91 -4.02
C PHE A 323 7.88 -8.59 -4.13
N ASP A 324 8.95 -7.80 -4.25
CA ASP A 324 10.35 -8.21 -4.31
C ASP A 324 11.13 -7.82 -3.03
N ILE A 325 10.42 -7.54 -1.92
CA ILE A 325 11.03 -7.14 -0.65
C ILE A 325 11.34 -8.38 0.19
N ASN A 326 12.63 -8.73 0.26
CA ASN A 326 13.10 -9.92 1.00
C ASN A 326 12.72 -9.86 2.49
N ASP A 327 12.73 -8.69 3.09
CA ASP A 327 12.46 -8.50 4.51
C ASP A 327 10.99 -8.69 4.91
N LEU A 328 10.07 -8.95 3.97
CA LEU A 328 8.64 -9.10 4.21
C LEU A 328 8.13 -10.45 3.68
N ALA A 329 7.99 -11.44 4.57
CA ALA A 329 7.42 -12.74 4.23
C ALA A 329 5.90 -12.73 4.37
N ALA A 330 5.23 -13.36 3.41
CA ALA A 330 3.79 -13.44 3.40
C ALA A 330 3.26 -14.44 4.42
N ILE A 331 2.14 -14.07 5.05
CA ILE A 331 1.40 -14.93 5.97
C ILE A 331 0.17 -15.52 5.27
N ARG A 332 -0.29 -16.65 5.79
CA ARG A 332 -1.38 -17.45 5.27
C ARG A 332 -2.69 -17.14 5.97
N SER A 333 -3.20 -15.92 5.75
CA SER A 333 -4.44 -15.43 6.36
C SER A 333 -5.70 -16.23 6.00
N GLU A 334 -5.62 -17.12 5.00
CA GLU A 334 -6.67 -18.10 4.72
C GLU A 334 -6.77 -19.22 5.78
N HIS A 335 -5.73 -19.40 6.60
CA HIS A 335 -5.75 -20.33 7.73
C HIS A 335 -6.38 -19.70 8.96
N ALA A 336 -7.30 -20.44 9.60
CA ALA A 336 -8.05 -19.94 10.74
C ALA A 336 -7.19 -19.62 11.97
N ALA A 337 -6.06 -20.32 12.18
CA ALA A 337 -5.11 -20.00 13.24
C ALA A 337 -4.42 -18.66 12.97
N THR A 338 -3.80 -18.52 11.79
CA THR A 338 -3.16 -17.29 11.34
C THR A 338 -4.10 -16.09 11.38
N PHE A 339 -5.33 -16.22 10.89
CA PHE A 339 -6.32 -15.15 10.94
C PHE A 339 -6.61 -14.72 12.39
N ARG A 340 -6.91 -15.67 13.28
CA ARG A 340 -7.24 -15.37 14.69
C ARG A 340 -6.09 -14.65 15.39
N GLU A 341 -4.87 -15.15 15.25
CA GLU A 341 -3.71 -14.57 15.93
C GLU A 341 -3.34 -13.18 15.36
N SER A 342 -3.35 -13.03 14.03
CA SER A 342 -3.03 -11.74 13.39
C SER A 342 -4.09 -10.64 13.60
N HIS A 343 -5.33 -11.01 13.93
CA HIS A 343 -6.44 -10.05 14.10
C HIS A 343 -6.87 -9.88 15.56
N ALA A 344 -6.29 -10.61 16.53
CA ALA A 344 -6.73 -10.62 17.92
C ALA A 344 -6.78 -9.22 18.55
N LEU A 345 -5.74 -8.41 18.38
CA LEU A 345 -5.68 -7.04 18.92
C LEU A 345 -6.74 -6.12 18.28
N VAL A 346 -6.93 -6.22 16.96
CA VAL A 346 -7.91 -5.40 16.23
C VAL A 346 -9.33 -5.74 16.65
N LEU A 347 -9.64 -7.03 16.73
CA LEU A 347 -10.95 -7.53 17.15
C LEU A 347 -11.27 -7.15 18.60
N ARG A 348 -10.25 -7.09 19.47
CA ARG A 348 -10.39 -6.54 20.83
C ARG A 348 -10.76 -5.07 20.82
N HIS A 349 -10.03 -4.24 20.08
CA HIS A 349 -10.35 -2.82 19.98
C HIS A 349 -11.71 -2.55 19.33
N ILE A 350 -12.18 -3.45 18.46
CA ILE A 350 -13.56 -3.43 17.95
C ILE A 350 -14.56 -3.76 19.07
N ALA A 351 -14.31 -4.80 19.87
CA ALA A 351 -15.16 -5.15 21.01
C ALA A 351 -15.24 -4.01 22.06
N GLU A 352 -14.14 -3.30 22.28
CA GLU A 352 -14.06 -2.12 23.16
C GLU A 352 -14.71 -0.85 22.56
N GLY A 353 -15.15 -0.90 21.30
CA GLY A 353 -15.69 0.24 20.56
C GLY A 353 -14.67 1.36 20.32
N ARG A 354 -13.38 1.01 20.28
CA ARG A 354 -12.24 1.92 20.02
C ARG A 354 -12.04 2.15 18.52
N ILE A 355 -12.30 1.13 17.70
CA ILE A 355 -12.23 1.17 16.23
C ILE A 355 -13.64 1.20 15.65
N THR A 356 -13.87 2.05 14.64
CA THR A 356 -15.15 2.15 13.92
C THR A 356 -15.06 1.78 12.45
N GLY A 357 -13.85 1.56 11.93
CA GLY A 357 -13.64 1.06 10.59
C GLY A 357 -12.24 0.49 10.36
N LEU A 358 -12.05 -0.22 9.26
CA LEU A 358 -10.78 -0.80 8.86
C LEU A 358 -10.42 -0.40 7.43
N ARG A 359 -9.13 -0.19 7.18
CA ARG A 359 -8.54 -0.21 5.84
C ARG A 359 -7.67 -1.46 5.73
N VAL A 360 -7.95 -2.30 4.74
CA VAL A 360 -7.17 -3.51 4.48
C VAL A 360 -6.09 -3.23 3.45
N ASP A 361 -4.83 -3.39 3.87
CA ASP A 361 -3.65 -3.33 3.01
C ASP A 361 -3.56 -4.51 2.06
N HIS A 362 -3.19 -4.24 0.81
CA HIS A 362 -2.82 -5.24 -0.18
C HIS A 362 -3.70 -6.52 -0.24
N PRO A 363 -5.04 -6.42 -0.30
CA PRO A 363 -5.93 -7.58 -0.42
C PRO A 363 -5.65 -8.40 -1.68
N ASP A 364 -5.09 -7.79 -2.74
CA ASP A 364 -4.72 -8.48 -3.98
C ASP A 364 -3.50 -9.42 -3.80
N GLY A 365 -2.86 -9.46 -2.63
CA GLY A 365 -1.86 -10.49 -2.26
C GLY A 365 -2.44 -11.71 -1.55
N LEU A 366 -3.67 -11.63 -1.05
CA LEU A 366 -4.32 -12.73 -0.32
C LEU A 366 -4.67 -13.90 -1.25
N HIS A 367 -4.72 -15.10 -0.68
CA HIS A 367 -5.07 -16.32 -1.41
C HIS A 367 -6.54 -16.29 -1.88
N ASP A 368 -7.47 -16.04 -0.95
CA ASP A 368 -8.90 -15.84 -1.23
C ASP A 368 -9.44 -14.56 -0.54
N PRO A 369 -9.37 -13.40 -1.22
CA PRO A 369 -9.85 -12.13 -0.65
C PRO A 369 -11.35 -12.13 -0.32
N ASP A 370 -12.17 -12.86 -1.08
CA ASP A 370 -13.63 -12.90 -0.84
C ASP A 370 -13.96 -13.61 0.49
N SER A 371 -13.37 -14.79 0.68
CA SER A 371 -13.48 -15.53 1.94
C SER A 371 -12.90 -14.72 3.11
N TYR A 372 -11.75 -14.06 2.91
CA TYR A 372 -11.14 -13.19 3.92
C TYR A 372 -12.07 -12.05 4.36
N PHE A 373 -12.64 -11.28 3.42
CA PHE A 373 -13.53 -10.18 3.78
C PHE A 373 -14.83 -10.66 4.44
N SER A 374 -15.37 -11.79 4.00
CA SER A 374 -16.54 -12.41 4.64
C SER A 374 -16.25 -12.85 6.07
N LEU A 375 -15.09 -13.46 6.31
CA LEU A 375 -14.65 -13.85 7.65
C LEU A 375 -14.40 -12.62 8.52
N LEU A 376 -13.72 -11.59 8.00
CA LEU A 376 -13.44 -10.36 8.72
C LEU A 376 -14.72 -9.66 9.19
N GLN A 377 -15.73 -9.52 8.32
CA GLN A 377 -17.02 -8.93 8.72
C GLN A 377 -17.76 -9.78 9.75
N GLN A 378 -17.74 -11.11 9.62
CA GLN A 378 -18.31 -12.00 10.64
C GLN A 378 -17.64 -11.79 11.99
N GLU A 379 -16.31 -11.81 12.06
CA GLU A 379 -15.60 -11.69 13.33
C GLU A 379 -15.74 -10.27 13.89
N CYS A 380 -15.78 -9.23 13.06
CA CYS A 380 -16.14 -7.88 13.52
C CYS A 380 -17.52 -7.88 14.20
N PHE A 381 -18.54 -8.48 13.57
CA PHE A 381 -19.88 -8.59 14.18
C PHE A 381 -19.84 -9.31 15.53
N VAL A 382 -19.21 -10.47 15.58
CA VAL A 382 -19.09 -11.29 16.79
C VAL A 382 -18.45 -10.48 17.91
N HIS A 383 -17.33 -9.82 17.64
CA HIS A 383 -16.62 -9.04 18.65
C HIS A 383 -17.38 -7.78 19.09
N MET A 384 -18.14 -7.14 18.20
CA MET A 384 -19.04 -6.06 18.60
C MET A 384 -20.14 -6.55 19.55
N ALA A 385 -20.69 -7.75 19.32
CA ALA A 385 -21.69 -8.34 20.21
C ALA A 385 -21.08 -8.76 21.57
N LEU A 386 -19.87 -9.34 21.57
CA LEU A 386 -19.13 -9.67 22.80
C LEU A 386 -18.84 -8.41 23.63
N GLY A 387 -18.46 -7.31 22.98
CA GLY A 387 -18.25 -6.02 23.62
C GLY A 387 -19.47 -5.53 24.41
N ARG A 388 -20.68 -5.69 23.86
CA ARG A 388 -21.94 -5.34 24.55
C ARG A 388 -22.22 -6.20 25.78
N MET A 389 -21.72 -7.43 25.78
CA MET A 389 -21.79 -8.35 26.93
C MET A 389 -20.72 -8.06 27.99
N GLY A 390 -19.82 -7.11 27.74
CA GLY A 390 -18.65 -6.85 28.59
C GLY A 390 -17.51 -7.86 28.42
N GLU A 391 -17.59 -8.75 27.41
CA GLU A 391 -16.56 -9.74 27.11
C GLU A 391 -15.51 -9.16 26.13
N THR A 392 -14.58 -8.37 26.65
CA THR A 392 -13.54 -7.67 25.86
C THR A 392 -12.13 -8.23 26.06
N GLY A 393 -11.97 -9.31 26.83
CA GLY A 393 -10.65 -9.92 27.10
C GLY A 393 -10.03 -10.68 25.92
N ASP A 394 -8.76 -11.08 26.08
CA ASP A 394 -7.98 -11.87 25.09
C ASP A 394 -8.67 -13.19 24.70
N GLU A 395 -9.36 -13.84 25.64
CA GLU A 395 -10.16 -15.04 25.42
C GLU A 395 -11.58 -14.84 25.96
N PRO A 396 -12.61 -14.67 25.09
CA PRO A 396 -14.00 -14.64 25.50
C PRO A 396 -14.42 -15.95 26.18
N SER A 397 -15.44 -15.91 27.03
CA SER A 397 -15.74 -17.06 27.91
C SER A 397 -16.39 -18.23 27.15
N GLY A 398 -15.78 -19.42 27.22
CA GLY A 398 -16.41 -20.69 26.79
C GLY A 398 -16.82 -20.77 25.31
N SER A 399 -18.00 -21.34 25.03
CA SER A 399 -18.53 -21.53 23.67
C SER A 399 -19.26 -20.31 23.10
N THR A 400 -19.20 -19.16 23.77
CA THR A 400 -19.97 -17.95 23.42
C THR A 400 -19.67 -17.42 22.01
N PRO A 401 -18.40 -17.27 21.58
CA PRO A 401 -18.09 -16.85 20.22
C PRO A 401 -18.61 -17.83 19.16
N ASP A 402 -18.58 -19.13 19.44
CA ASP A 402 -19.03 -20.15 18.50
C ASP A 402 -20.56 -20.13 18.31
N GLU A 403 -21.32 -19.91 19.38
CA GLU A 403 -22.77 -19.72 19.28
C GLU A 403 -23.11 -18.41 18.55
N MET A 404 -22.38 -17.30 18.81
CA MET A 404 -22.53 -16.05 18.05
C MET A 404 -22.27 -16.24 16.54
N ARG A 405 -21.18 -16.94 16.18
CA ARG A 405 -20.88 -17.28 14.77
C ARG A 405 -21.98 -18.13 14.15
N ARG A 406 -22.55 -19.06 14.92
CA ARG A 406 -23.68 -19.89 14.46
C ARG A 406 -24.95 -19.06 14.23
N LEU A 407 -25.30 -18.14 15.14
CA LEU A 407 -26.42 -17.21 14.98
C LEU A 407 -26.23 -16.32 13.76
N TYR A 408 -25.03 -15.72 13.60
CA TYR A 408 -24.70 -14.88 12.46
C TYR A 408 -24.86 -15.63 11.14
N ARG A 409 -24.29 -16.84 11.02
CA ARG A 409 -24.45 -17.67 9.81
C ARG A 409 -25.91 -18.02 9.53
N GLY A 410 -26.72 -18.23 10.56
CA GLY A 410 -28.13 -18.58 10.42
C GLY A 410 -29.03 -17.43 9.96
N GLN A 411 -28.66 -16.17 10.23
CA GLN A 411 -29.50 -15.00 9.94
C GLN A 411 -28.91 -14.03 8.90
N ARG A 412 -27.67 -14.24 8.42
CA ARG A 412 -26.96 -13.35 7.49
C ARG A 412 -27.74 -13.05 6.19
N GLU A 413 -28.53 -13.99 5.69
CA GLU A 413 -29.31 -13.78 4.46
C GLU A 413 -30.59 -12.95 4.68
N ASP A 414 -31.12 -12.94 5.91
CA ASP A 414 -32.33 -12.20 6.25
C ASP A 414 -32.05 -10.70 6.55
N PHE A 415 -30.79 -10.35 6.82
CA PHE A 415 -30.35 -8.99 7.17
C PHE A 415 -29.19 -8.52 6.28
N PRO A 416 -29.46 -7.83 5.15
CA PRO A 416 -28.43 -7.33 4.25
C PRO A 416 -27.38 -6.42 4.92
N GLU A 417 -27.79 -5.62 5.92
CA GLU A 417 -26.90 -4.76 6.70
C GLU A 417 -25.90 -5.56 7.53
N ALA A 418 -26.29 -6.76 7.98
CA ALA A 418 -25.41 -7.68 8.70
C ALA A 418 -24.28 -8.23 7.83
N LYS A 419 -24.33 -8.05 6.50
CA LYS A 419 -23.20 -8.40 5.61
C LYS A 419 -22.06 -7.38 5.68
N LYS A 420 -22.30 -6.15 6.14
CA LYS A 420 -21.29 -5.08 6.27
C LYS A 420 -21.41 -4.35 7.61
N PRO A 421 -21.27 -5.07 8.74
CA PRO A 421 -21.52 -4.54 10.07
C PRO A 421 -20.48 -3.47 10.47
N LEU A 422 -19.24 -3.59 10.00
CA LEU A 422 -18.18 -2.59 10.17
C LEU A 422 -17.85 -1.90 8.83
N TYR A 423 -17.49 -0.60 8.90
CA TYR A 423 -16.99 0.13 7.74
C TYR A 423 -15.60 -0.40 7.34
N ILE A 424 -15.51 -1.13 6.23
CA ILE A 424 -14.25 -1.69 5.73
C ILE A 424 -13.99 -1.16 4.33
N VAL A 425 -12.83 -0.53 4.11
CA VAL A 425 -12.31 -0.21 2.77
C VAL A 425 -11.06 -1.01 2.50
N CYS A 426 -10.70 -1.17 1.23
CA CYS A 426 -9.48 -1.90 0.87
C CYS A 426 -8.60 -1.13 -0.11
N GLU A 427 -7.30 -1.35 -0.01
CA GLU A 427 -6.35 -0.85 -0.99
C GLU A 427 -6.38 -1.73 -2.24
N LYS A 428 -7.28 -1.42 -3.17
CA LYS A 428 -7.37 -2.14 -4.44
C LYS A 428 -7.22 -1.18 -5.60
N ILE A 429 -6.25 -1.46 -6.47
CA ILE A 429 -5.98 -0.65 -7.65
C ILE A 429 -6.84 -1.13 -8.81
N LEU A 430 -7.60 -0.20 -9.41
CA LEU A 430 -8.48 -0.48 -10.54
C LEU A 430 -7.89 0.12 -11.82
N VAL A 431 -7.75 -0.69 -12.86
CA VAL A 431 -7.21 -0.22 -14.16
C VAL A 431 -8.33 -0.01 -15.17
N GLY A 432 -8.40 1.18 -15.76
CA GLY A 432 -9.33 1.48 -16.84
C GLY A 432 -10.80 1.33 -16.43
N SER A 433 -11.52 0.41 -17.05
CA SER A 433 -12.94 0.11 -16.76
C SER A 433 -13.15 -1.05 -15.80
N GLU A 434 -12.08 -1.54 -15.16
CA GLU A 434 -12.14 -2.58 -14.14
C GLU A 434 -13.12 -2.22 -13.03
N ARG A 435 -13.89 -3.21 -12.58
CA ARG A 435 -14.79 -3.11 -11.43
C ARG A 435 -14.35 -4.06 -10.33
N ILE A 436 -14.57 -3.64 -9.09
CA ILE A 436 -14.40 -4.47 -7.89
C ILE A 436 -15.45 -5.60 -7.93
N PRO A 437 -15.11 -6.82 -7.46
CA PRO A 437 -16.11 -7.86 -7.24
C PRO A 437 -17.26 -7.37 -6.35
N ARG A 438 -18.50 -7.42 -6.86
CA ARG A 438 -19.69 -6.85 -6.18
C ARG A 438 -20.08 -7.58 -4.90
N HIS A 439 -19.69 -8.82 -4.77
CA HIS A 439 -20.03 -9.67 -3.63
C HIS A 439 -19.11 -9.42 -2.42
N TRP A 440 -17.99 -8.72 -2.59
CA TRP A 440 -17.11 -8.38 -1.47
C TRP A 440 -17.86 -7.53 -0.43
N PRO A 441 -17.86 -7.95 0.85
CA PRO A 441 -18.58 -7.26 1.90
C PRO A 441 -17.81 -6.03 2.43
N ILE A 442 -17.47 -5.10 1.54
CA ILE A 442 -16.70 -3.87 1.85
C ILE A 442 -17.48 -2.61 1.43
N ALA A 443 -17.09 -1.46 1.97
CA ALA A 443 -17.64 -0.15 1.63
C ALA A 443 -17.08 0.43 0.32
N GLY A 444 -15.86 0.03 -0.08
CA GLY A 444 -15.21 0.46 -1.32
C GLY A 444 -13.69 0.39 -1.24
N THR A 445 -13.00 1.19 -2.05
CA THR A 445 -11.53 1.27 -2.03
C THR A 445 -11.02 2.54 -1.35
N THR A 446 -9.70 2.63 -1.21
CA THR A 446 -8.97 3.83 -0.77
C THR A 446 -8.98 4.99 -1.77
N GLY A 447 -9.59 4.84 -2.96
CA GLY A 447 -9.95 5.98 -3.81
C GLY A 447 -8.99 6.36 -4.95
N TYR A 448 -8.00 5.52 -5.28
CA TYR A 448 -7.12 5.76 -6.44
C TYR A 448 -7.88 5.93 -7.77
N SER A 449 -9.03 5.26 -7.96
CA SER A 449 -9.87 5.48 -9.15
C SER A 449 -10.44 6.90 -9.22
N PHE A 450 -10.78 7.49 -8.07
CA PHE A 450 -11.19 8.89 -7.98
C PHE A 450 -10.01 9.84 -8.23
N MET A 451 -8.84 9.54 -7.65
CA MET A 451 -7.62 10.32 -7.87
C MET A 451 -7.29 10.49 -9.36
N ASN A 452 -7.29 9.38 -10.11
CA ASN A 452 -6.94 9.39 -11.53
C ASN A 452 -8.02 10.05 -12.40
N SER A 453 -9.30 9.83 -12.08
CA SER A 453 -10.40 10.43 -12.84
C SER A 453 -10.51 11.94 -12.63
N SER A 454 -10.40 12.40 -11.38
CA SER A 454 -10.41 13.82 -11.03
C SER A 454 -9.17 14.56 -11.56
N GLY A 455 -7.96 14.03 -11.34
CA GLY A 455 -6.72 14.62 -11.86
C GLY A 455 -6.71 14.69 -13.39
N GLY A 456 -7.28 13.69 -14.07
CA GLY A 456 -7.40 13.66 -15.52
C GLY A 456 -8.32 14.76 -16.10
N LEU A 457 -9.24 15.35 -15.32
CA LEU A 457 -10.06 16.47 -15.78
C LEU A 457 -9.20 17.69 -16.14
N PHE A 458 -8.04 17.86 -15.51
CA PHE A 458 -7.18 19.02 -15.73
C PHE A 458 -6.20 18.85 -16.88
N VAL A 459 -6.34 17.76 -17.66
CA VAL A 459 -5.54 17.51 -18.86
C VAL A 459 -6.37 17.84 -20.11
N ASP A 460 -5.86 18.70 -20.99
CA ASP A 460 -6.51 19.01 -22.28
C ASP A 460 -6.26 17.87 -23.27
N SER A 461 -7.21 16.92 -23.30
CA SER A 461 -7.16 15.75 -24.17
C SER A 461 -7.07 16.08 -25.66
N LEU A 462 -7.48 17.29 -26.08
CA LEU A 462 -7.39 17.72 -27.48
C LEU A 462 -5.93 17.86 -27.94
N ASN A 463 -5.02 18.08 -26.99
CA ASN A 463 -3.59 18.24 -27.24
C ASN A 463 -2.79 16.93 -27.17
N LEU A 464 -3.45 15.76 -27.13
CA LEU A 464 -2.78 14.45 -27.13
C LEU A 464 -1.72 14.32 -28.25
N LYS A 465 -2.10 14.64 -29.50
CA LYS A 465 -1.21 14.55 -30.66
C LYS A 465 -0.02 15.50 -30.58
N PRO A 466 -0.21 16.84 -30.42
CA PRO A 466 0.92 17.75 -30.33
C PRO A 466 1.82 17.43 -29.14
N PHE A 467 1.27 17.09 -27.97
CA PHE A 467 2.07 16.79 -26.78
C PHE A 467 2.89 15.49 -26.94
N THR A 468 2.31 14.45 -27.55
CA THR A 468 3.05 13.22 -27.90
C THR A 468 4.21 13.51 -28.87
N GLU A 469 4.01 14.42 -29.83
CA GLU A 469 5.09 14.80 -30.75
C GLU A 469 6.18 15.63 -30.07
N VAL A 470 5.83 16.48 -29.09
CA VAL A 470 6.81 17.19 -28.25
C VAL A 470 7.69 16.20 -27.52
N TYR A 471 7.10 15.24 -26.82
CA TYR A 471 7.83 14.19 -26.12
C TYR A 471 8.73 13.41 -27.08
N ARG A 472 8.18 12.84 -28.16
CA ARG A 472 8.90 12.04 -29.17
C ARG A 472 10.10 12.78 -29.76
N ARG A 473 9.94 14.06 -30.12
CA ARG A 473 11.01 14.87 -30.71
C ARG A 473 12.11 15.21 -29.71
N PHE A 474 11.73 15.49 -28.46
CA PHE A 474 12.71 15.82 -27.43
C PHE A 474 13.60 14.62 -27.11
N ILE A 475 12.99 13.46 -26.84
CA ILE A 475 13.73 12.24 -26.48
C ILE A 475 14.36 11.53 -27.69
N LYS A 476 13.94 11.88 -28.91
CA LYS A 476 14.39 11.26 -30.19
C LYS A 476 14.08 9.76 -30.32
N GLN A 477 13.06 9.28 -29.63
CA GLN A 477 12.60 7.90 -29.68
C GLN A 477 11.07 7.83 -29.72
N LYS A 478 10.53 6.78 -30.35
CA LYS A 478 9.11 6.43 -30.27
C LYS A 478 8.97 5.36 -29.18
N VAL A 479 8.15 5.63 -28.17
CA VAL A 479 7.85 4.67 -27.10
C VAL A 479 6.42 4.17 -27.26
N ASP A 480 6.26 2.87 -27.50
CA ASP A 480 4.95 2.22 -27.46
C ASP A 480 4.67 1.76 -26.03
N PHE A 481 3.63 2.32 -25.41
CA PHE A 481 3.32 2.06 -24.01
C PHE A 481 2.95 0.59 -23.74
N GLN A 482 2.20 -0.04 -24.63
CA GLN A 482 1.72 -1.41 -24.42
C GLN A 482 2.86 -2.42 -24.57
N GLN A 483 3.75 -2.19 -25.54
CA GLN A 483 4.98 -2.96 -25.68
C GLN A 483 5.91 -2.77 -24.49
N LEU A 484 6.13 -1.52 -24.06
CA LEU A 484 6.97 -1.21 -22.90
C LEU A 484 6.44 -1.89 -21.63
N LEU A 485 5.13 -1.83 -21.38
CA LEU A 485 4.53 -2.47 -20.22
C LEU A 485 4.71 -4.00 -20.25
N TYR A 486 4.50 -4.63 -21.40
CA TYR A 486 4.73 -6.05 -21.57
C TYR A 486 6.20 -6.43 -21.28
N GLU A 487 7.16 -5.71 -21.88
CA GLU A 487 8.60 -5.95 -21.70
C GLU A 487 9.01 -5.78 -20.23
N LYS A 488 8.51 -4.75 -19.55
CA LYS A 488 8.87 -4.48 -18.16
C LYS A 488 8.21 -5.43 -17.17
N LYS A 489 6.99 -5.91 -17.43
CA LYS A 489 6.43 -7.02 -16.64
C LYS A 489 7.28 -8.29 -16.75
N LYS A 490 7.76 -8.63 -17.95
CA LYS A 490 8.68 -9.76 -18.13
C LYS A 490 9.98 -9.56 -17.37
N LEU A 491 10.61 -8.40 -17.49
CA LEU A 491 11.82 -8.06 -16.74
C LEU A 491 11.66 -8.27 -15.23
N ILE A 492 10.52 -7.88 -14.64
CA ILE A 492 10.24 -8.11 -13.21
C ILE A 492 10.22 -9.61 -12.89
N MET A 493 9.51 -10.41 -13.68
CA MET A 493 9.43 -11.86 -13.49
C MET A 493 10.79 -12.54 -13.70
N ASP A 494 11.58 -12.10 -14.68
CA ASP A 494 12.88 -12.69 -15.01
C ASP A 494 13.97 -12.36 -13.98
N SER A 495 13.98 -11.14 -13.43
CA SER A 495 15.13 -10.63 -12.66
C SER A 495 14.86 -10.35 -11.18
N PHE A 496 13.60 -10.24 -10.77
CA PHE A 496 13.23 -9.84 -9.39
C PHE A 496 12.31 -10.86 -8.72
N MET A 497 11.50 -11.58 -9.50
CA MET A 497 10.51 -12.55 -9.02
C MET A 497 10.65 -13.94 -9.68
N ALA A 498 11.87 -14.34 -10.05
CA ALA A 498 12.10 -15.60 -10.75
C ALA A 498 11.77 -16.81 -9.85
N GLY A 499 12.09 -16.74 -8.56
CA GLY A 499 11.74 -17.76 -7.56
C GLY A 499 10.24 -18.04 -7.52
N GLU A 500 9.40 -17.00 -7.42
CA GLU A 500 7.94 -17.13 -7.41
C GLU A 500 7.39 -17.75 -8.72
N VAL A 501 7.95 -17.35 -9.86
CA VAL A 501 7.57 -17.92 -11.18
C VAL A 501 8.00 -19.38 -11.30
N ASN A 502 9.17 -19.75 -10.79
CA ASN A 502 9.67 -21.11 -10.80
C ASN A 502 8.78 -22.05 -9.96
N VAL A 503 8.27 -21.57 -8.81
CA VAL A 503 7.29 -22.30 -7.99
C VAL A 503 6.01 -22.57 -8.80
N LEU A 504 5.47 -21.57 -9.51
CA LEU A 504 4.32 -21.79 -10.40
C LEU A 504 4.63 -22.77 -11.54
N GLY A 505 5.80 -22.62 -12.19
CA GLY A 505 6.23 -23.48 -13.28
C GLY A 505 6.29 -24.94 -12.87
N ARG A 506 6.86 -25.22 -11.69
CA ARG A 506 6.89 -26.57 -11.11
C ARG A 506 5.48 -27.08 -10.79
N SER A 507 4.65 -26.25 -10.15
CA SER A 507 3.27 -26.63 -9.83
C SER A 507 2.49 -27.02 -11.07
N LEU A 508 2.60 -26.24 -12.17
CA LEU A 508 1.92 -26.57 -13.42
C LEU A 508 2.52 -27.80 -14.10
N ASN A 509 3.84 -28.01 -13.99
CA ASN A 509 4.49 -29.21 -14.52
C ASN A 509 4.03 -30.49 -13.82
N ILE A 510 3.86 -30.46 -12.48
CA ILE A 510 3.28 -31.59 -11.73
C ILE A 510 1.86 -31.88 -12.23
N ILE A 511 1.06 -30.84 -12.50
CA ILE A 511 -0.29 -30.99 -13.03
C ILE A 511 -0.26 -31.59 -14.45
N SER A 512 0.65 -31.15 -15.32
CA SER A 512 0.74 -31.66 -16.70
C SER A 512 1.19 -33.12 -16.76
N GLU A 513 2.12 -33.55 -15.89
CA GLU A 513 2.62 -34.94 -15.82
C GLU A 513 1.54 -35.96 -15.44
N GLN A 514 0.50 -35.53 -14.73
CA GLN A 514 -0.62 -36.41 -14.34
C GLN A 514 -1.57 -36.74 -15.51
N ASP A 515 -1.48 -36.03 -16.63
CA ASP A 515 -2.34 -36.23 -17.80
C ASP A 515 -1.55 -36.54 -19.05
N ARG A 516 -1.79 -37.72 -19.63
CA ARG A 516 -1.15 -38.18 -20.88
C ARG A 516 -1.31 -37.23 -22.06
N ARG A 517 -2.27 -36.30 -22.03
CA ARG A 517 -2.50 -35.29 -23.07
C ARG A 517 -1.57 -34.08 -22.99
N PHE A 518 -1.01 -33.81 -21.81
CA PHE A 518 -0.25 -32.59 -21.50
C PHE A 518 1.19 -32.87 -21.01
N ARG A 519 1.54 -34.13 -20.75
CA ARG A 519 2.85 -34.54 -20.19
C ARG A 519 4.09 -34.25 -21.06
N ASP A 520 3.92 -33.89 -22.34
CA ASP A 520 5.07 -33.68 -23.26
C ASP A 520 5.55 -32.21 -23.28
N PHE A 521 4.98 -31.34 -22.42
CA PHE A 521 5.45 -29.96 -22.26
C PHE A 521 6.73 -29.90 -21.41
N THR A 522 7.72 -29.13 -21.84
CA THR A 522 8.93 -28.92 -21.04
C THR A 522 8.68 -27.89 -19.94
N LEU A 523 9.37 -28.02 -18.80
CA LEU A 523 9.31 -27.03 -17.71
C LEU A 523 9.63 -25.60 -18.21
N ASN A 524 10.65 -25.45 -19.08
CA ASN A 524 10.99 -24.14 -19.65
C ASN A 524 9.83 -23.54 -20.48
N SER A 525 9.22 -24.34 -21.36
CA SER A 525 8.07 -23.86 -22.15
C SER A 525 6.88 -23.48 -21.26
N ILE A 526 6.67 -24.20 -20.16
CA ILE A 526 5.62 -23.92 -19.17
C ILE A 526 5.89 -22.57 -18.48
N ILE A 527 7.11 -22.36 -17.96
CA ILE A 527 7.51 -21.11 -17.30
C ILE A 527 7.32 -19.92 -18.26
N GLU A 528 7.82 -20.04 -19.48
CA GLU A 528 7.68 -19.02 -20.51
C GLU A 528 6.20 -18.70 -20.83
N ALA A 529 5.36 -19.72 -20.99
CA ALA A 529 3.93 -19.51 -21.24
C ALA A 529 3.22 -18.84 -20.06
N ILE A 530 3.58 -19.18 -18.81
CA ILE A 530 3.08 -18.51 -17.60
C ILE A 530 3.48 -17.04 -17.63
N MET A 531 4.76 -16.73 -17.83
CA MET A 531 5.28 -15.37 -17.85
C MET A 531 4.63 -14.52 -18.94
N ASP A 532 4.53 -15.01 -20.18
CA ASP A 532 3.93 -14.26 -21.27
C ASP A 532 2.43 -14.03 -21.05
N THR A 533 1.75 -14.99 -20.41
CA THR A 533 0.36 -14.85 -20.00
C THR A 533 0.21 -13.76 -18.92
N ILE A 534 1.00 -13.80 -17.84
CA ILE A 534 1.02 -12.78 -16.78
C ILE A 534 1.33 -11.39 -17.35
N ALA A 535 2.34 -11.28 -18.23
CA ALA A 535 2.70 -10.02 -18.88
C ALA A 535 1.55 -9.45 -19.74
N CYS A 536 0.66 -10.30 -20.24
CA CYS A 536 -0.52 -9.92 -21.02
C CYS A 536 -1.75 -9.57 -20.19
N PHE A 537 -1.77 -9.81 -18.87
CA PHE A 537 -2.91 -9.46 -18.02
C PHE A 537 -3.14 -7.93 -18.01
N PRO A 538 -4.39 -7.47 -18.29
CA PRO A 538 -4.71 -6.04 -18.33
C PRO A 538 -5.11 -5.46 -16.96
N VAL A 539 -5.32 -6.30 -15.96
CA VAL A 539 -5.70 -5.94 -14.58
C VAL A 539 -4.66 -6.49 -13.60
N TYR A 540 -4.73 -6.07 -12.33
CA TYR A 540 -3.83 -6.57 -11.29
C TYR A 540 -3.99 -8.07 -11.08
N ARG A 541 -5.22 -8.56 -10.92
CA ARG A 541 -5.52 -10.00 -10.83
C ARG A 541 -6.97 -10.32 -11.15
N THR A 542 -7.23 -11.60 -11.31
CA THR A 542 -8.59 -12.20 -11.27
C THR A 542 -8.92 -12.72 -9.88
N TYR A 543 -10.17 -13.11 -9.68
CA TYR A 543 -10.71 -13.56 -8.40
C TYR A 543 -11.44 -14.92 -8.54
N VAL A 544 -10.83 -15.85 -9.27
CA VAL A 544 -11.25 -17.25 -9.33
C VAL A 544 -10.96 -17.91 -7.99
N ASN A 545 -11.96 -18.56 -7.41
CA ASN A 545 -11.86 -19.33 -6.17
C ASN A 545 -12.74 -20.60 -6.25
N SER A 546 -12.99 -21.25 -5.12
CA SER A 546 -13.82 -22.47 -5.04
C SER A 546 -15.26 -22.29 -5.55
N SER A 547 -15.75 -21.05 -5.65
CA SER A 547 -17.08 -20.73 -6.23
C SER A 547 -17.09 -20.78 -7.76
N GLY A 548 -15.91 -20.89 -8.39
CA GLY A 548 -15.74 -20.98 -9.84
C GLY A 548 -15.25 -19.69 -10.49
N VAL A 549 -15.39 -19.61 -11.81
CA VAL A 549 -14.90 -18.51 -12.64
C VAL A 549 -16.04 -17.57 -13.01
N THR A 550 -15.90 -16.29 -12.70
CA THR A 550 -16.88 -15.27 -13.08
C THR A 550 -16.73 -14.90 -14.57
N GLU A 551 -17.80 -14.40 -15.21
CA GLU A 551 -17.72 -13.90 -16.60
C GLU A 551 -16.68 -12.78 -16.76
N ARG A 552 -16.53 -11.92 -15.74
CA ARG A 552 -15.49 -10.89 -15.69
C ARG A 552 -14.10 -11.51 -15.82
N ASP A 553 -13.80 -12.51 -14.98
CA ASP A 553 -12.47 -13.09 -14.90
C ASP A 553 -12.18 -13.98 -16.12
N ALA A 554 -13.18 -14.72 -16.60
CA ALA A 554 -13.11 -15.46 -17.86
C ALA A 554 -12.64 -14.57 -19.01
N ASN A 555 -13.25 -13.39 -19.17
CA ASN A 555 -12.88 -12.45 -20.24
C ASN A 555 -11.42 -11.97 -20.12
N TYR A 556 -10.92 -11.74 -18.90
CA TYR A 556 -9.52 -11.34 -18.69
C TYR A 556 -8.54 -12.49 -18.97
N ILE A 557 -8.85 -13.70 -18.50
CA ILE A 557 -8.04 -14.89 -18.72
C ILE A 557 -7.95 -15.19 -20.22
N GLU A 558 -9.09 -15.26 -20.92
CA GLU A 558 -9.12 -15.56 -22.35
C GLU A 558 -8.40 -14.48 -23.18
N GLY A 559 -8.57 -13.21 -22.82
CA GLY A 559 -7.88 -12.10 -23.46
C GLY A 559 -6.36 -12.16 -23.28
N ALA A 560 -5.89 -12.46 -22.06
CA ALA A 560 -4.47 -12.59 -21.75
C ALA A 560 -3.83 -13.79 -22.47
N ILE A 561 -4.46 -14.96 -22.40
CA ILE A 561 -4.00 -16.18 -23.10
C ILE A 561 -3.94 -15.96 -24.62
N SER A 562 -5.00 -15.41 -25.19
CA SER A 562 -5.07 -15.15 -26.63
C SER A 562 -3.98 -14.16 -27.09
N LYS A 563 -3.68 -13.15 -26.28
CA LYS A 563 -2.62 -12.18 -26.57
C LYS A 563 -1.24 -12.83 -26.44
N ALA A 564 -0.99 -13.61 -25.39
CA ALA A 564 0.26 -14.31 -25.17
C ALA A 564 0.56 -15.30 -26.31
N GLY A 565 -0.40 -16.14 -26.71
CA GLY A 565 -0.24 -17.08 -27.81
C GLY A 565 -0.01 -16.43 -29.19
N ARG A 566 -0.51 -15.19 -29.40
CA ARG A 566 -0.21 -14.43 -30.62
C ARG A 566 1.23 -13.90 -30.65
N ILE A 567 1.77 -13.56 -29.48
CA ILE A 567 3.14 -13.07 -29.33
C ILE A 567 4.14 -14.25 -29.43
N ARG A 568 3.87 -15.35 -28.72
CA ARG A 568 4.71 -16.56 -28.66
C ARG A 568 4.29 -17.64 -29.66
N ARG A 569 4.48 -17.35 -30.95
CA ARG A 569 4.19 -18.32 -32.04
C ARG A 569 5.16 -19.49 -32.11
N ASP A 570 6.26 -19.38 -31.40
CA ASP A 570 7.29 -20.40 -31.26
C ASP A 570 6.92 -21.50 -30.25
N LEU A 571 5.97 -21.23 -29.33
CA LEU A 571 5.45 -22.22 -28.39
C LEU A 571 4.20 -22.94 -28.95
N PRO A 572 3.94 -24.21 -28.58
CA PRO A 572 2.76 -24.94 -29.02
C PRO A 572 1.46 -24.27 -28.56
N SER A 573 0.47 -24.13 -29.45
CA SER A 573 -0.84 -23.58 -29.08
C SER A 573 -1.55 -24.41 -28.01
N SER A 574 -1.33 -25.73 -28.01
CA SER A 574 -1.88 -26.66 -27.02
C SER A 574 -1.44 -26.36 -25.58
N LEU A 575 -0.28 -25.72 -25.39
CA LEU A 575 0.19 -25.30 -24.07
C LEU A 575 -0.65 -24.13 -23.54
N PHE A 576 -0.97 -23.16 -24.39
CA PHE A 576 -1.85 -22.05 -24.03
C PHE A 576 -3.30 -22.52 -23.82
N ASP A 577 -3.77 -23.48 -24.62
CA ASP A 577 -5.08 -24.11 -24.42
C ASP A 577 -5.15 -24.86 -23.08
N PHE A 578 -4.07 -25.56 -22.70
CA PHE A 578 -3.95 -26.22 -21.41
C PHE A 578 -3.94 -25.21 -20.26
N LEU A 579 -3.09 -24.17 -20.33
CA LEU A 579 -3.05 -23.12 -19.30
C LEU A 579 -4.40 -22.41 -19.16
N ARG A 580 -5.09 -22.13 -20.28
CA ARG A 580 -6.46 -21.62 -20.26
C ARG A 580 -7.38 -22.57 -19.51
N ALA A 581 -7.38 -23.87 -19.83
CA ALA A 581 -8.24 -24.83 -19.18
C ALA A 581 -8.00 -24.89 -17.66
N VAL A 582 -6.73 -24.84 -17.23
CA VAL A 582 -6.37 -24.79 -15.80
C VAL A 582 -6.91 -23.53 -15.13
N LEU A 583 -6.62 -22.34 -15.68
CA LEU A 583 -7.08 -21.07 -15.12
C LEU A 583 -8.61 -20.90 -15.15
N MET A 584 -9.27 -21.56 -16.11
CA MET A 584 -10.74 -21.60 -16.24
C MET A 584 -11.39 -22.70 -15.39
N LEU A 585 -10.60 -23.51 -14.67
CA LEU A 585 -11.03 -24.68 -13.91
C LEU A 585 -11.83 -25.69 -14.75
N GLU A 586 -11.55 -25.77 -16.07
CA GLU A 586 -12.20 -26.67 -17.03
C GLU A 586 -11.61 -28.09 -16.92
N CYS A 587 -11.78 -28.72 -15.76
CA CYS A 587 -11.21 -30.02 -15.45
C CYS A 587 -11.78 -31.12 -16.37
N PRO A 588 -10.95 -32.02 -16.91
CA PRO A 588 -11.42 -33.17 -17.68
C PRO A 588 -12.38 -34.07 -16.89
N ARG A 589 -13.30 -34.73 -17.61
CA ARG A 589 -14.22 -35.70 -17.00
C ARG A 589 -13.44 -36.85 -16.35
N GLY A 590 -13.78 -37.16 -15.10
CA GLY A 590 -13.16 -38.25 -14.34
C GLY A 590 -12.01 -37.84 -13.41
N TYR A 591 -11.64 -36.56 -13.37
CA TYR A 591 -10.68 -36.05 -12.38
C TYR A 591 -11.22 -36.21 -10.95
N THR A 592 -10.34 -36.63 -10.04
CA THR A 592 -10.65 -36.70 -8.60
C THR A 592 -10.77 -35.30 -8.01
N ASP A 593 -11.35 -35.19 -6.82
CA ASP A 593 -11.45 -33.89 -6.14
C ASP A 593 -10.07 -33.35 -5.73
N GLU A 594 -9.11 -34.22 -5.46
CA GLU A 594 -7.70 -33.86 -5.26
C GLU A 594 -7.10 -33.20 -6.51
N GLN A 595 -7.31 -33.80 -7.70
CA GLN A 595 -6.80 -33.24 -8.96
C GLN A 595 -7.45 -31.90 -9.30
N LYS A 596 -8.75 -31.75 -9.06
CA LYS A 596 -9.45 -30.46 -9.21
C LYS A 596 -8.92 -29.43 -8.21
N GLY A 597 -8.64 -29.87 -6.97
CA GLY A 597 -8.04 -29.04 -5.93
C GLY A 597 -6.66 -28.51 -6.32
N GLN A 598 -5.83 -29.31 -7.00
CA GLN A 598 -4.54 -28.86 -7.52
C GLN A 598 -4.67 -27.78 -8.60
N TRP A 599 -5.67 -27.89 -9.50
CA TRP A 599 -5.94 -26.84 -10.51
C TRP A 599 -6.41 -25.54 -9.87
N LEU A 600 -7.28 -25.64 -8.85
CA LEU A 600 -7.73 -24.50 -8.06
C LEU A 600 -6.56 -23.83 -7.33
N GLU A 601 -5.74 -24.60 -6.62
CA GLU A 601 -4.59 -24.08 -5.88
C GLU A 601 -3.58 -23.40 -6.80
N PHE A 602 -3.26 -24.00 -7.96
CA PHE A 602 -2.41 -23.36 -8.96
C PHE A 602 -2.99 -22.02 -9.43
N THR A 603 -4.30 -21.99 -9.73
CA THR A 603 -4.97 -20.78 -10.20
C THR A 603 -4.97 -19.69 -9.13
N MET A 604 -5.21 -20.04 -7.86
CA MET A 604 -5.19 -19.08 -6.76
C MET A 604 -3.79 -18.52 -6.51
N ARG A 605 -2.74 -19.36 -6.56
CA ARG A 605 -1.33 -18.91 -6.49
C ARG A 605 -0.93 -18.04 -7.67
N PHE A 606 -1.36 -18.39 -8.89
CA PHE A 606 -1.14 -17.57 -10.09
C PHE A 606 -1.68 -16.15 -9.90
N GLN A 607 -2.86 -16.02 -9.27
CA GLN A 607 -3.48 -14.73 -9.01
C GLN A 607 -2.71 -13.88 -7.98
N GLN A 608 -2.01 -14.50 -7.02
CA GLN A 608 -1.18 -13.79 -6.04
C GLN A 608 0.09 -13.17 -6.65
N ILE A 609 0.53 -13.61 -7.84
CA ILE A 609 1.73 -13.10 -8.52
C ILE A 609 1.40 -12.02 -9.56
N THR A 610 0.25 -12.12 -10.23
CA THR A 610 -0.16 -11.15 -11.26
C THR A 610 -0.20 -9.70 -10.75
N GLY A 611 -0.67 -9.49 -9.51
CA GLY A 611 -0.75 -8.17 -8.87
C GLY A 611 0.62 -7.52 -8.66
N PRO A 612 1.53 -8.16 -7.91
CA PRO A 612 2.93 -7.75 -7.78
C PRO A 612 3.62 -7.42 -9.11
N VAL A 613 3.47 -8.29 -10.12
CA VAL A 613 4.08 -8.07 -11.44
C VAL A 613 3.49 -6.83 -12.12
N MET A 614 2.19 -6.58 -11.97
CA MET A 614 1.59 -5.33 -12.43
C MET A 614 2.16 -4.12 -11.69
N ALA A 615 2.20 -4.14 -10.36
CA ALA A 615 2.70 -3.02 -9.56
C ALA A 615 4.17 -2.69 -9.90
N LYS A 616 5.06 -3.67 -9.82
CA LYS A 616 6.50 -3.48 -10.07
C LYS A 616 6.80 -3.17 -11.54
N GLY A 617 6.05 -3.76 -12.47
CA GLY A 617 6.22 -3.53 -13.91
C GLY A 617 5.65 -2.20 -14.40
N LEU A 618 4.48 -1.79 -13.90
CA LEU A 618 3.81 -0.55 -14.30
C LEU A 618 4.22 0.63 -13.42
N GLU A 619 3.93 0.56 -12.12
CA GLU A 619 4.03 1.68 -11.21
C GLU A 619 5.47 2.03 -10.84
N ASP A 620 6.28 1.00 -10.61
CA ASP A 620 7.67 1.15 -10.18
C ASP A 620 8.66 0.99 -11.33
N THR A 621 8.19 0.98 -12.58
CA THR A 621 9.09 0.93 -13.75
C THR A 621 8.56 1.77 -14.92
N VAL A 622 7.44 1.38 -15.54
CA VAL A 622 6.91 2.09 -16.73
C VAL A 622 6.58 3.55 -16.44
N PHE A 623 6.07 3.88 -15.25
CA PHE A 623 5.80 5.27 -14.84
C PHE A 623 7.03 6.17 -14.73
N TYR A 624 8.23 5.59 -14.65
CA TYR A 624 9.50 6.32 -14.64
C TYR A 624 10.17 6.37 -16.02
N ILE A 625 9.65 5.61 -16.99
CA ILE A 625 10.15 5.58 -18.38
C ILE A 625 9.22 6.36 -19.31
N TYR A 626 7.91 6.17 -19.22
CA TYR A 626 6.94 6.81 -20.11
C TYR A 626 6.62 8.24 -19.65
N ASN A 627 7.60 9.13 -19.80
CA ASN A 627 7.58 10.45 -19.18
C ASN A 627 6.78 11.49 -19.97
N ARG A 628 5.88 11.08 -20.89
CA ARG A 628 5.15 11.99 -21.79
C ARG A 628 4.52 13.14 -21.02
N LEU A 629 3.68 12.85 -20.04
CA LEU A 629 3.07 13.78 -19.07
C LEU A 629 2.99 13.09 -17.72
N VAL A 630 3.88 13.42 -16.79
CA VAL A 630 4.06 12.61 -15.56
C VAL A 630 2.98 12.82 -14.50
N SER A 631 2.08 13.79 -14.66
CA SER A 631 0.88 13.90 -13.82
C SER A 631 -0.11 12.74 -14.03
N LEU A 632 0.02 12.00 -15.14
CA LEU A 632 -0.76 10.79 -15.43
C LEU A 632 -0.08 9.49 -14.94
N ASN A 633 1.18 9.59 -14.50
CA ASN A 633 2.00 8.47 -14.04
C ASN A 633 1.82 8.35 -12.52
N GLU A 634 0.65 7.89 -12.10
CA GLU A 634 0.22 7.82 -10.72
C GLU A 634 -0.38 6.44 -10.41
N VAL A 635 -0.37 6.00 -9.15
CA VAL A 635 -0.93 4.70 -8.71
C VAL A 635 -2.36 4.53 -9.22
N GLY A 636 -2.63 3.43 -9.93
CA GLY A 636 -3.91 3.17 -10.63
C GLY A 636 -4.15 3.97 -11.92
N GLY A 637 -3.20 4.81 -12.31
CA GLY A 637 -3.22 5.58 -13.55
C GLY A 637 -2.94 4.72 -14.78
N ASN A 638 -3.40 5.21 -15.92
CA ASN A 638 -3.06 4.63 -17.22
C ASN A 638 -2.55 5.74 -18.15
N PRO A 639 -1.23 5.97 -18.22
CA PRO A 639 -0.63 7.02 -19.03
C PRO A 639 -0.91 6.92 -20.53
N SER A 640 -1.40 5.77 -21.04
CA SER A 640 -1.87 5.69 -22.43
C SER A 640 -3.12 6.54 -22.67
N ASN A 641 -3.95 6.72 -21.64
CA ASN A 641 -5.13 7.58 -21.67
C ASN A 641 -4.73 9.01 -21.30
N PHE A 642 -4.87 9.93 -22.25
CA PHE A 642 -4.41 11.31 -22.09
C PHE A 642 -5.53 12.21 -21.54
N GLY A 643 -5.69 12.16 -20.22
CA GLY A 643 -6.74 12.88 -19.49
C GLY A 643 -8.07 12.13 -19.40
N THR A 644 -9.00 12.74 -18.67
CA THR A 644 -10.36 12.24 -18.43
C THR A 644 -11.35 13.30 -18.90
N ASN A 645 -12.28 12.92 -19.79
CA ASN A 645 -13.33 13.84 -20.21
C ASN A 645 -14.46 13.93 -19.17
N ARG A 646 -15.27 14.99 -19.26
CA ARG A 646 -16.34 15.28 -18.30
C ARG A 646 -17.38 14.16 -18.19
N ASP A 647 -17.77 13.56 -19.32
CA ASP A 647 -18.78 12.50 -19.35
C ASP A 647 -18.29 11.22 -18.66
N THR A 648 -17.01 10.89 -18.82
CA THR A 648 -16.37 9.75 -18.14
C THR A 648 -16.33 9.97 -16.63
N PHE A 649 -15.93 11.17 -16.20
CA PHE A 649 -15.94 11.54 -14.78
C PHE A 649 -17.35 11.48 -14.19
N HIS A 650 -18.35 12.03 -14.87
CA HIS A 650 -19.75 11.94 -14.44
C HIS A 650 -20.24 10.49 -14.39
N GLY A 651 -19.96 9.68 -15.41
CA GLY A 651 -20.32 8.26 -15.45
C GLY A 651 -19.73 7.47 -14.29
N GLN A 652 -18.47 7.74 -13.92
CA GLN A 652 -17.83 7.12 -12.75
C GLN A 652 -18.43 7.59 -11.42
N ASN A 653 -18.85 8.86 -11.31
CA ASN A 653 -19.57 9.33 -10.11
C ASN A 653 -20.99 8.75 -10.00
N ILE A 654 -21.69 8.56 -11.12
CA ILE A 654 -22.99 7.86 -11.16
C ILE A 654 -22.83 6.41 -10.72
N GLU A 655 -21.81 5.71 -11.22
CA GLU A 655 -21.51 4.34 -10.80
C GLU A 655 -21.22 4.29 -9.30
N ARG A 656 -20.36 5.17 -8.81
CA ARG A 656 -19.99 5.26 -7.39
C ARG A 656 -21.20 5.52 -6.51
N ALA A 657 -22.04 6.50 -6.85
CA ALA A 657 -23.26 6.79 -6.11
C ALA A 657 -24.20 5.58 -6.03
N LYS A 658 -24.24 4.76 -7.08
CA LYS A 658 -25.14 3.61 -7.17
C LYS A 658 -24.61 2.36 -6.47
N HIS A 659 -23.30 2.12 -6.54
CA HIS A 659 -22.72 0.82 -6.17
C HIS A 659 -21.70 0.91 -5.04
N TRP A 660 -21.02 2.05 -4.87
CA TRP A 660 -19.95 2.24 -3.89
C TRP A 660 -20.03 3.64 -3.23
N PRO A 661 -21.20 4.03 -2.68
CA PRO A 661 -21.43 5.40 -2.19
C PRO A 661 -20.54 5.79 -1.00
N TYR A 662 -19.91 4.80 -0.36
CA TYR A 662 -19.09 4.96 0.84
C TYR A 662 -17.60 4.64 0.59
N SER A 663 -17.18 4.45 -0.67
CA SER A 663 -15.77 4.34 -1.04
C SER A 663 -15.04 5.65 -0.73
N LEU A 664 -13.75 5.58 -0.35
CA LEU A 664 -12.95 6.79 -0.20
C LEU A 664 -12.75 7.48 -1.56
N THR A 665 -12.66 8.81 -1.54
CA THR A 665 -12.27 9.66 -2.67
C THR A 665 -10.98 10.38 -2.33
N ALA A 666 -9.85 9.71 -2.57
CA ALA A 666 -8.53 10.25 -2.32
C ALA A 666 -8.00 11.08 -3.49
N THR A 667 -7.19 12.09 -3.17
CA THR A 667 -6.39 12.87 -4.13
C THR A 667 -4.90 12.82 -3.81
N SER A 668 -4.51 12.48 -2.59
CA SER A 668 -3.13 12.17 -2.21
C SER A 668 -3.16 11.06 -1.16
N THR A 669 -2.13 10.20 -1.12
CA THR A 669 -1.96 9.11 -0.14
C THR A 669 -0.51 9.05 0.35
N HIS A 670 -0.11 8.04 1.11
CA HIS A 670 1.31 7.81 1.43
C HIS A 670 2.09 7.12 0.29
N ASP A 671 1.41 6.56 -0.72
CA ASP A 671 2.05 5.85 -1.86
C ASP A 671 1.95 6.58 -3.19
N HIS A 672 1.35 7.78 -3.21
CA HIS A 672 1.29 8.58 -4.42
C HIS A 672 2.71 8.81 -4.96
N LYS A 673 2.87 8.81 -6.29
CA LYS A 673 4.13 9.14 -6.94
C LYS A 673 4.38 10.65 -6.94
N ARG A 674 3.31 11.46 -6.98
CA ARG A 674 3.35 12.93 -6.79
C ARG A 674 2.09 13.38 -6.04
N SER A 675 2.19 14.38 -5.17
CA SER A 675 1.03 14.94 -4.46
C SER A 675 0.03 15.59 -5.43
N GLU A 676 -1.19 15.81 -4.94
CA GLU A 676 -2.27 16.41 -5.73
C GLU A 676 -1.91 17.74 -6.40
N ASP A 677 -1.18 18.62 -5.72
CA ASP A 677 -0.88 19.95 -6.24
C ASP A 677 0.29 19.93 -7.23
N VAL A 678 1.24 19.01 -7.05
CA VAL A 678 2.29 18.72 -8.05
C VAL A 678 1.64 18.24 -9.35
N ARG A 679 0.68 17.31 -9.28
CA ARG A 679 -0.02 16.83 -10.47
C ARG A 679 -0.89 17.93 -11.10
N ALA A 680 -1.59 18.73 -10.29
CA ALA A 680 -2.42 19.83 -10.77
C ALA A 680 -1.62 20.87 -11.57
N ARG A 681 -0.40 21.18 -11.13
CA ARG A 681 0.58 22.02 -11.84
C ARG A 681 1.05 21.38 -13.14
N ILE A 682 1.59 20.15 -13.08
CA ILE A 682 2.14 19.48 -14.27
C ILE A 682 1.08 19.32 -15.37
N SER A 683 -0.18 19.07 -15.01
CA SER A 683 -1.29 18.96 -15.97
C SER A 683 -1.52 20.22 -16.82
N VAL A 684 -1.14 21.41 -16.34
CA VAL A 684 -1.21 22.68 -17.10
C VAL A 684 -0.40 22.60 -18.41
N LEU A 685 0.69 21.84 -18.44
CA LEU A 685 1.51 21.67 -19.65
C LEU A 685 0.71 21.13 -20.84
N SER A 686 -0.34 20.34 -20.57
CA SER A 686 -1.22 19.82 -21.61
C SER A 686 -2.01 20.91 -22.34
N GLU A 687 -2.21 22.08 -21.73
CA GLU A 687 -2.90 23.23 -22.34
C GLU A 687 -1.96 24.05 -23.25
N ILE A 688 -0.65 23.99 -22.99
CA ILE A 688 0.38 24.83 -23.63
C ILE A 688 1.50 24.02 -24.31
N PRO A 689 1.18 23.05 -25.20
CA PRO A 689 2.19 22.19 -25.84
C PRO A 689 3.26 22.97 -26.61
N SER A 690 2.89 24.09 -27.22
CA SER A 690 3.83 24.92 -28.00
C SER A 690 4.85 25.63 -27.11
N ALA A 691 4.41 26.27 -26.02
CA ALA A 691 5.30 26.93 -25.07
C ALA A 691 6.20 25.90 -24.39
N TRP A 692 5.64 24.75 -23.98
CA TRP A 692 6.41 23.65 -23.40
C TRP A 692 7.55 23.18 -24.33
N ARG A 693 7.24 22.99 -25.62
CA ARG A 693 8.24 22.64 -26.63
C ARG A 693 9.35 23.67 -26.77
N GLU A 694 9.01 24.95 -26.77
CA GLU A 694 9.98 26.04 -26.92
C GLU A 694 10.95 26.10 -25.74
N HIS A 695 10.42 25.99 -24.51
CA HIS A 695 11.23 25.89 -23.30
C HIS A 695 12.14 24.66 -23.33
N LEU A 696 11.64 23.48 -23.69
CA LEU A 696 12.47 22.28 -23.81
C LEU A 696 13.64 22.44 -24.79
N ILE A 697 13.39 23.01 -25.97
CA ILE A 697 14.44 23.25 -26.97
C ILE A 697 15.49 24.22 -26.43
N HIS A 698 15.03 25.27 -25.74
CA HIS A 698 15.91 26.26 -25.14
C HIS A 698 16.74 25.67 -23.99
N TRP A 699 16.11 25.03 -23.01
CA TRP A 699 16.76 24.40 -21.86
C TRP A 699 17.73 23.30 -22.28
N GLY A 700 17.32 22.41 -23.20
CA GLY A 700 18.21 21.38 -23.74
C GLY A 700 19.38 21.93 -24.57
N ARG A 701 19.34 23.21 -24.99
CA ARG A 701 20.48 23.89 -25.63
C ARG A 701 21.43 24.47 -24.59
N ILE A 702 20.92 25.21 -23.60
CA ILE A 702 21.77 25.87 -22.58
C ILE A 702 22.38 24.83 -21.62
N ASN A 703 21.61 23.83 -21.22
CA ASN A 703 22.07 22.79 -20.27
C ASN A 703 22.94 21.71 -20.93
N ARG A 704 23.10 21.73 -22.26
CA ARG A 704 23.87 20.71 -23.00
C ARG A 704 25.30 20.56 -22.50
N LYS A 705 25.95 21.67 -22.12
CA LYS A 705 27.34 21.68 -21.64
C LYS A 705 27.49 21.22 -20.20
N LEU A 706 26.39 21.15 -19.44
CA LEU A 706 26.38 20.74 -18.04
C LEU A 706 26.41 19.21 -17.88
N LYS A 707 26.00 18.49 -18.93
CA LYS A 707 25.94 17.03 -18.96
C LYS A 707 27.32 16.40 -18.99
N ALA A 708 27.51 15.37 -18.17
CA ALA A 708 28.63 14.46 -18.29
C ALA A 708 28.49 13.59 -19.55
N LYS A 709 29.54 12.86 -19.92
CA LYS A 709 29.52 11.95 -21.07
C LYS A 709 30.26 10.66 -20.77
N ARG A 710 29.64 9.54 -21.14
CA ARG A 710 30.24 8.21 -21.18
C ARG A 710 30.11 7.66 -22.59
N ASP A 711 31.21 7.23 -23.20
CA ASP A 711 31.24 6.73 -24.59
C ASP A 711 30.55 7.66 -25.61
N ASN A 712 30.74 8.97 -25.45
CA ASN A 712 30.08 10.05 -26.22
C ASN A 712 28.55 10.16 -26.05
N LEU A 713 27.93 9.36 -25.19
CA LEU A 713 26.52 9.49 -24.81
C LEU A 713 26.37 10.47 -23.63
N PRO A 714 25.40 11.39 -23.68
CA PRO A 714 25.20 12.37 -22.60
C PRO A 714 24.55 11.72 -21.37
N MET A 715 25.02 12.11 -20.19
CA MET A 715 24.45 11.73 -18.89
C MET A 715 24.04 13.01 -18.12
N PRO A 716 22.77 13.15 -17.71
CA PRO A 716 21.67 12.22 -17.99
C PRO A 716 21.26 12.18 -19.46
N ASP A 717 20.57 11.11 -19.84
CA ASP A 717 19.96 11.02 -21.16
C ASP A 717 18.84 12.07 -21.35
N ARG A 718 18.14 12.02 -22.50
CA ARG A 718 17.09 12.99 -22.81
C ARG A 718 15.77 12.70 -22.08
N ASN A 719 15.50 11.45 -21.72
CA ASN A 719 14.26 11.09 -21.07
C ASN A 719 14.28 11.46 -19.58
N ASP A 720 15.42 11.26 -18.92
CA ASP A 720 15.66 11.68 -17.54
C ASP A 720 15.70 13.22 -17.43
N GLU A 721 16.31 13.90 -18.41
CA GLU A 721 16.24 15.37 -18.50
C GLU A 721 14.79 15.87 -18.66
N TYR A 722 13.98 15.22 -19.50
CA TYR A 722 12.57 15.58 -19.70
C TYR A 722 11.74 15.37 -18.42
N LEU A 723 12.04 14.31 -17.66
CA LEU A 723 11.44 14.05 -16.35
C LEU A 723 11.81 15.15 -15.35
N LEU A 724 13.09 15.48 -15.22
CA LEU A 724 13.59 16.50 -14.28
C LEU A 724 12.83 17.82 -14.47
N TYR A 725 12.69 18.30 -15.71
CA TYR A 725 12.02 19.57 -15.97
C TYR A 725 10.54 19.59 -15.56
N GLN A 726 9.79 18.51 -15.78
CA GLN A 726 8.40 18.43 -15.31
C GLN A 726 8.32 18.40 -13.78
N ILE A 727 9.26 17.71 -13.13
CA ILE A 727 9.29 17.60 -11.67
C ILE A 727 9.64 18.92 -11.02
N LEU A 728 10.60 19.66 -11.59
CA LEU A 728 10.89 21.03 -11.16
C LEU A 728 9.65 21.91 -11.28
N LEU A 729 8.95 21.90 -12.42
CA LEU A 729 7.73 22.71 -12.61
C LEU A 729 6.61 22.35 -11.62
N GLY A 730 6.48 21.07 -11.27
CA GLY A 730 5.47 20.60 -10.34
C GLY A 730 5.79 20.90 -8.88
N ALA A 731 7.00 20.59 -8.43
CA ALA A 731 7.39 20.62 -7.02
C ALA A 731 8.04 21.94 -6.57
N TRP A 732 8.24 22.92 -7.46
CA TRP A 732 8.89 24.19 -7.11
C TRP A 732 8.17 24.91 -5.94
N PRO A 733 8.87 25.23 -4.84
CA PRO A 733 8.28 25.89 -3.67
C PRO A 733 7.71 27.28 -3.98
N HIS A 734 6.71 27.70 -3.20
CA HIS A 734 6.14 29.05 -3.31
C HIS A 734 6.95 30.10 -2.53
N ASP A 735 7.61 29.70 -1.44
CA ASP A 735 8.26 30.59 -0.48
C ASP A 735 9.74 30.24 -0.27
N LYS A 736 10.42 31.08 0.52
CA LYS A 736 11.85 30.90 0.82
C LYS A 736 12.10 29.71 1.73
N GLU A 737 11.21 29.44 2.67
CA GLU A 737 11.33 28.32 3.61
C GLU A 737 11.27 26.99 2.87
N GLY A 738 10.35 26.83 1.92
CA GLY A 738 10.26 25.63 1.10
C GLY A 738 11.46 25.44 0.15
N MET A 739 12.22 26.49 -0.16
CA MET A 739 13.47 26.38 -0.92
C MET A 739 14.62 25.78 -0.09
N GLU A 740 14.55 25.83 1.23
CA GLU A 740 15.54 25.19 2.10
C GLU A 740 15.50 23.66 1.89
N GLY A 741 16.63 23.08 1.48
CA GLY A 741 16.73 21.64 1.19
C GLY A 741 16.01 21.17 -0.07
N PHE A 742 15.43 22.06 -0.88
CA PHE A 742 14.72 21.68 -2.11
C PHE A 742 15.63 20.96 -3.12
N GLU A 743 16.85 21.48 -3.34
CA GLU A 743 17.81 20.84 -4.24
C GLU A 743 18.10 19.39 -3.84
N GLU A 744 18.30 19.13 -2.55
CA GLU A 744 18.59 17.79 -2.04
C GLU A 744 17.37 16.85 -2.19
N ARG A 745 16.15 17.37 -1.98
CA ARG A 745 14.92 16.62 -2.27
C ARG A 745 14.85 16.18 -3.73
N ILE A 746 15.17 17.08 -4.67
CA ILE A 746 15.15 16.77 -6.11
C ILE A 746 16.27 15.79 -6.50
N LYS A 747 17.47 15.93 -5.94
CA LYS A 747 18.59 15.00 -6.14
C LYS A 747 18.24 13.58 -5.70
N ARG A 748 17.68 13.42 -4.49
CA ARG A 748 17.21 12.10 -4.01
C ARG A 748 16.11 11.53 -4.89
N TYR A 749 15.15 12.37 -5.29
CA TYR A 749 14.08 11.96 -6.18
C TYR A 749 14.61 11.45 -7.53
N ILE A 750 15.54 12.16 -8.18
CA ILE A 750 15.98 11.78 -9.53
C ILE A 750 16.80 10.48 -9.52
N VAL A 751 17.59 10.24 -8.46
CA VAL A 751 18.28 8.96 -8.26
C VAL A 751 17.27 7.83 -8.05
N LYS A 752 16.27 8.03 -7.19
CA LYS A 752 15.18 7.05 -7.01
C LYS A 752 14.47 6.78 -8.33
N ALA A 753 14.06 7.82 -9.07
CA ALA A 753 13.41 7.67 -10.36
C ALA A 753 14.26 6.90 -11.39
N ALA A 754 15.58 7.16 -11.43
CA ALA A 754 16.50 6.44 -12.31
C ALA A 754 16.61 4.96 -11.93
N ARG A 755 16.71 4.63 -10.64
CA ARG A 755 16.72 3.25 -10.14
C ARG A 755 15.41 2.52 -10.40
N GLU A 756 14.27 3.19 -10.24
CA GLU A 756 12.95 2.63 -10.57
C GLU A 756 12.80 2.39 -12.08
N SER A 757 13.33 3.28 -12.92
CA SER A 757 13.27 3.11 -14.39
C SER A 757 13.99 1.84 -14.87
N LYS A 758 14.97 1.33 -14.11
CA LYS A 758 15.78 0.15 -14.43
C LYS A 758 16.37 0.21 -15.86
N THR A 759 16.75 1.42 -16.30
CA THR A 759 17.26 1.67 -17.66
C THR A 759 18.78 1.84 -17.66
N HIS A 760 19.30 2.67 -16.76
CA HIS A 760 20.75 2.93 -16.63
C HIS A 760 21.33 2.48 -15.28
N THR A 761 20.52 2.56 -14.22
CA THR A 761 20.88 2.13 -12.86
C THR A 761 19.72 1.34 -12.25
N THR A 762 19.98 0.52 -11.24
CA THR A 762 18.97 -0.26 -10.51
C THR A 762 19.27 -0.25 -9.01
N TRP A 763 18.33 -0.68 -8.18
CA TRP A 763 18.58 -0.90 -6.76
C TRP A 763 19.55 -2.07 -6.50
N ILE A 764 19.62 -3.05 -7.42
CA ILE A 764 20.44 -4.26 -7.26
C ILE A 764 21.90 -4.01 -7.66
N SER A 765 22.09 -3.33 -8.79
CA SER A 765 23.39 -2.98 -9.34
C SER A 765 23.36 -1.49 -9.70
N PRO A 766 23.68 -0.61 -8.73
CA PRO A 766 23.75 0.83 -8.97
C PRO A 766 24.87 1.19 -9.95
N ASP A 767 24.56 2.02 -10.95
CA ASP A 767 25.55 2.66 -11.81
C ASP A 767 25.95 4.00 -11.18
N GLU A 768 26.97 3.97 -10.31
CA GLU A 768 27.44 5.13 -9.54
C GLU A 768 27.82 6.30 -10.44
N GLU A 769 28.46 6.04 -11.59
CA GLU A 769 28.86 7.08 -12.53
C GLU A 769 27.65 7.81 -13.14
N TYR A 770 26.60 7.07 -13.49
CA TYR A 770 25.36 7.66 -14.02
C TYR A 770 24.59 8.43 -12.92
N GLU A 771 24.54 7.90 -11.70
CA GLU A 771 23.90 8.54 -10.56
C GLU A 771 24.59 9.85 -10.15
N GLU A 772 25.92 9.86 -10.09
CA GLU A 772 26.71 11.08 -9.86
C GLU A 772 26.49 12.10 -10.97
N ALA A 773 26.43 11.66 -12.24
CA ALA A 773 26.14 12.54 -13.36
C ALA A 773 24.75 13.17 -13.28
N LEU A 774 23.73 12.41 -12.86
CA LEU A 774 22.38 12.91 -12.58
C LEU A 774 22.36 13.96 -11.47
N VAL A 775 22.97 13.65 -10.32
CA VAL A 775 23.04 14.56 -9.16
C VAL A 775 23.79 15.84 -9.52
N SER A 776 24.93 15.72 -10.22
CA SER A 776 25.72 16.85 -10.67
C SER A 776 24.97 17.71 -11.68
N PHE A 777 24.28 17.10 -12.64
CA PHE A 777 23.47 17.82 -13.62
C PHE A 777 22.33 18.58 -12.94
N THR A 778 21.60 17.96 -12.01
CA THR A 778 20.53 18.62 -11.25
C THR A 778 21.03 19.85 -10.51
N GLY A 779 22.13 19.74 -9.76
CA GLY A 779 22.71 20.89 -9.06
C GLY A 779 23.12 22.00 -10.01
N LYS A 780 23.86 21.67 -11.08
CA LYS A 780 24.28 22.65 -12.10
C LYS A 780 23.12 23.34 -12.80
N VAL A 781 22.00 22.66 -13.02
CA VAL A 781 20.80 23.24 -13.62
C VAL A 781 20.14 24.23 -12.67
N LEU A 782 20.06 23.90 -11.38
CA LEU A 782 19.50 24.79 -10.35
C LEU A 782 20.37 26.03 -10.09
N ASP A 783 21.68 25.92 -10.32
CA ASP A 783 22.64 27.03 -10.20
C ASP A 783 22.81 27.86 -11.49
N HIS A 784 22.12 27.52 -12.59
CA HIS A 784 22.32 28.17 -13.89
C HIS A 784 21.36 29.34 -14.10
N ASP A 785 21.87 30.58 -13.99
CA ASP A 785 21.07 31.82 -14.10
C ASP A 785 20.16 31.87 -15.34
N ASP A 786 20.69 31.64 -16.56
CA ASP A 786 19.87 31.68 -17.78
C ASP A 786 18.72 30.64 -17.76
N PHE A 787 18.94 29.49 -17.12
CA PHE A 787 17.91 28.47 -16.96
C PHE A 787 16.87 28.95 -15.96
N ILE A 788 17.29 29.41 -14.78
CA ILE A 788 16.38 29.89 -13.73
C ILE A 788 15.51 31.05 -14.24
N GLU A 789 16.09 32.04 -14.92
CA GLU A 789 15.33 33.17 -15.48
C GLU A 789 14.25 32.69 -16.48
N SER A 790 14.62 31.82 -17.42
CA SER A 790 13.69 31.25 -18.39
C SER A 790 12.64 30.33 -17.74
N PHE A 791 13.07 29.54 -16.76
CA PHE A 791 12.25 28.58 -16.04
C PHE A 791 11.18 29.26 -15.20
N MET A 792 11.54 30.31 -14.46
CA MET A 792 10.61 31.04 -13.59
C MET A 792 9.47 31.69 -14.36
N GLY A 793 9.68 32.06 -15.64
CA GLY A 793 8.61 32.53 -16.51
C GLY A 793 7.50 31.49 -16.70
N LEU A 794 7.86 30.24 -17.04
CA LEU A 794 6.88 29.16 -17.20
C LEU A 794 6.35 28.67 -15.84
N GLN A 795 7.22 28.59 -14.83
CA GLN A 795 6.87 28.07 -13.51
C GLN A 795 5.79 28.92 -12.83
N ARG A 796 5.85 30.26 -12.90
CA ARG A 796 4.81 31.13 -12.34
C ARG A 796 3.45 30.86 -12.96
N SER A 797 3.41 30.72 -14.28
CA SER A 797 2.20 30.35 -15.03
C SER A 797 1.64 29.00 -14.57
N VAL A 798 2.49 27.97 -14.56
CA VAL A 798 2.13 26.61 -14.14
C VAL A 798 1.66 26.58 -12.69
N SER A 799 2.31 27.33 -11.80
CA SER A 799 1.92 27.46 -10.40
C SER A 799 0.53 28.09 -10.25
N PHE A 800 0.31 29.23 -10.92
CA PHE A 800 -0.96 29.95 -10.86
C PHE A 800 -2.14 29.10 -11.33
N TYR A 801 -2.06 28.51 -12.53
CA TYR A 801 -3.14 27.65 -13.03
C TYR A 801 -3.22 26.32 -12.28
N GLY A 802 -2.10 25.82 -11.74
CA GLY A 802 -2.06 24.65 -10.87
C GLY A 802 -2.85 24.84 -9.57
N MET A 803 -2.76 26.02 -8.93
CA MET A 803 -3.57 26.37 -7.77
C MET A 803 -5.07 26.38 -8.11
N LEU A 804 -5.46 26.94 -9.27
CA LEU A 804 -6.86 26.91 -9.73
C LEU A 804 -7.38 25.48 -9.95
N ASN A 805 -6.58 24.63 -10.60
CA ASN A 805 -6.89 23.21 -10.78
C ASN A 805 -7.06 22.50 -9.43
N SER A 806 -6.19 22.80 -8.45
CA SER A 806 -6.26 22.22 -7.11
C SER A 806 -7.51 22.65 -6.33
N LEU A 807 -7.92 23.92 -6.41
CA LEU A 807 -9.15 24.39 -5.79
C LEU A 807 -10.37 23.63 -6.34
N SER A 808 -10.46 23.51 -7.67
CA SER A 808 -11.49 22.71 -8.32
C SER A 808 -11.43 21.25 -7.89
N GLN A 809 -10.24 20.63 -7.87
CA GLN A 809 -10.07 19.23 -7.49
C GLN A 809 -10.53 18.96 -6.06
N THR A 810 -10.19 19.86 -5.14
CA THR A 810 -10.56 19.74 -3.73
C THR A 810 -12.06 19.89 -3.53
N LEU A 811 -12.71 20.85 -4.21
CA LEU A 811 -14.16 20.98 -4.14
C LEU A 811 -14.86 19.75 -4.74
N LEU A 812 -14.39 19.25 -5.88
CA LEU A 812 -14.91 18.03 -6.49
C LEU A 812 -14.76 16.83 -5.56
N LYS A 813 -13.59 16.67 -4.90
CA LYS A 813 -13.34 15.63 -3.89
C LYS A 813 -14.39 15.67 -2.77
N ILE A 814 -14.61 16.85 -2.19
CA ILE A 814 -15.53 17.02 -1.05
C ILE A 814 -16.99 16.77 -1.45
N THR A 815 -17.39 17.13 -2.66
CA THR A 815 -18.82 17.18 -3.04
C THR A 815 -19.31 15.98 -3.86
N SER A 816 -18.39 15.23 -4.46
CA SER A 816 -18.69 13.96 -5.14
C SER A 816 -19.27 12.89 -4.18
N PRO A 817 -19.96 11.87 -4.72
CA PRO A 817 -20.31 10.65 -3.98
C PRO A 817 -19.04 9.94 -3.48
N GLY A 818 -19.13 9.24 -2.35
CA GLY A 818 -17.96 8.72 -1.64
C GLY A 818 -17.60 9.55 -0.42
N VAL A 819 -16.59 9.10 0.32
CA VAL A 819 -16.05 9.75 1.53
C VAL A 819 -14.75 10.48 1.16
N PRO A 820 -14.70 11.83 1.17
CA PRO A 820 -13.48 12.57 0.89
C PRO A 820 -12.39 12.25 1.90
N ASP A 821 -11.25 11.81 1.39
CA ASP A 821 -10.05 11.50 2.17
C ASP A 821 -9.00 12.60 2.00
N PHE A 822 -8.42 13.02 3.12
CA PHE A 822 -7.36 14.01 3.18
C PHE A 822 -6.10 13.36 3.72
N TYR A 823 -5.03 13.39 2.93
CA TYR A 823 -3.71 13.07 3.44
C TYR A 823 -3.19 14.23 4.29
N GLN A 824 -2.49 13.94 5.37
CA GLN A 824 -2.00 14.95 6.31
C GLN A 824 -1.33 16.15 5.61
N GLY A 825 -1.78 17.37 5.96
CA GLY A 825 -1.28 18.64 5.44
C GLY A 825 -1.84 19.09 4.08
N THR A 826 -2.66 18.27 3.41
CA THR A 826 -3.20 18.60 2.07
C THR A 826 -4.34 19.62 2.07
N GLU A 827 -4.79 20.07 3.25
CA GLU A 827 -5.64 21.25 3.40
C GLU A 827 -4.94 22.55 2.97
N LEU A 828 -3.59 22.55 2.91
CA LEU A 828 -2.76 23.55 2.25
C LEU A 828 -2.17 23.01 0.93
N TRP A 829 -1.30 23.79 0.29
CA TRP A 829 -0.54 23.34 -0.87
C TRP A 829 0.48 22.26 -0.48
N SER A 830 0.31 21.05 -0.98
CA SER A 830 1.25 19.95 -0.80
C SER A 830 2.08 19.76 -2.06
N LEU A 831 3.39 20.04 -1.97
CA LEU A 831 4.34 19.92 -3.07
C LEU A 831 5.33 18.78 -2.86
N THR A 832 4.84 17.65 -2.35
CA THR A 832 5.64 16.44 -2.09
C THR A 832 5.68 15.50 -3.28
N LEU A 833 6.79 14.77 -3.40
CA LEU A 833 7.03 13.71 -4.37
C LEU A 833 6.85 12.33 -3.72
N VAL A 834 7.20 11.27 -4.45
CA VAL A 834 7.13 9.89 -3.95
C VAL A 834 7.89 9.70 -2.63
N ASP A 835 7.42 8.75 -1.81
CA ASP A 835 8.08 8.26 -0.59
C ASP A 835 9.61 8.19 -0.74
N PRO A 836 10.42 8.72 0.20
CA PRO A 836 10.04 9.29 1.50
C PRO A 836 9.67 10.77 1.51
N ASP A 837 9.61 11.44 0.36
CA ASP A 837 9.34 12.89 0.32
C ASP A 837 7.91 13.24 0.78
N ASN A 838 6.93 12.36 0.54
CA ASN A 838 5.55 12.52 1.04
C ASN A 838 5.36 12.10 2.51
N ARG A 839 6.44 11.80 3.24
CA ARG A 839 6.41 11.44 4.67
C ARG A 839 7.05 12.51 5.57
N ILE A 840 7.29 13.70 5.03
CA ILE A 840 7.78 14.85 5.80
C ILE A 840 6.77 15.21 6.90
N PRO A 841 7.22 15.59 8.11
CA PRO A 841 6.34 16.01 9.19
C PRO A 841 5.43 17.18 8.82
N VAL A 842 4.24 17.23 9.42
CA VAL A 842 3.26 18.31 9.23
C VAL A 842 3.27 19.23 10.45
N ASP A 843 3.30 20.54 10.21
CA ASP A 843 3.20 21.55 11.27
C ASP A 843 1.73 21.84 11.60
N TYR A 844 1.18 21.05 12.53
CA TYR A 844 -0.22 21.18 12.95
C TYR A 844 -0.51 22.40 13.82
N GLU A 845 0.47 22.95 14.53
CA GLU A 845 0.25 24.17 15.32
C GLU A 845 0.06 25.35 14.38
N ASN A 846 0.87 25.48 13.33
CA ASN A 846 0.65 26.49 12.28
C ASN A 846 -0.71 26.31 11.59
N LEU A 847 -1.10 25.08 11.23
CA LEU A 847 -2.41 24.81 10.61
C LEU A 847 -3.58 25.22 11.51
N LYS A 848 -3.47 24.96 12.80
CA LYS A 848 -4.47 25.35 13.79
C LYS A 848 -4.57 26.87 13.92
N ASP A 849 -3.45 27.57 14.03
CA ASP A 849 -3.41 29.03 14.11
C ASP A 849 -4.03 29.66 12.85
N LEU A 850 -3.67 29.15 11.66
CA LEU A 850 -4.27 29.58 10.39
C LEU A 850 -5.79 29.35 10.36
N LEU A 851 -6.27 28.18 10.82
CA LEU A 851 -7.70 27.91 10.85
C LEU A 851 -8.44 28.81 11.86
N ASP A 852 -7.83 29.12 13.00
CA ASP A 852 -8.42 30.02 14.00
C ASP A 852 -8.44 31.48 13.51
N GLU A 853 -7.43 31.92 12.74
CA GLU A 853 -7.47 33.19 12.00
C GLU A 853 -8.65 33.22 11.01
N LEU A 854 -8.86 32.13 10.27
CA LEU A 854 -9.94 32.00 9.27
C LEU A 854 -11.34 32.04 9.89
N LYS A 855 -11.54 31.40 11.04
CA LYS A 855 -12.83 31.41 11.74
C LYS A 855 -13.24 32.81 12.19
N ASN A 856 -12.25 33.66 12.51
CA ASN A 856 -12.46 35.03 12.97
C ASN A 856 -12.33 36.07 11.84
N ALA A 857 -12.21 35.62 10.59
CA ALA A 857 -12.00 36.51 9.46
C ALA A 857 -13.23 37.40 9.17
N PRO A 858 -13.04 38.67 8.80
CA PRO A 858 -14.14 39.58 8.46
C PRO A 858 -14.83 39.18 7.14
N GLU A 859 -16.02 39.75 6.89
CA GLU A 859 -16.68 39.65 5.59
C GLU A 859 -15.74 40.06 4.45
N GLY A 860 -15.82 39.36 3.31
CA GLY A 860 -14.95 39.60 2.15
C GLY A 860 -13.54 38.99 2.24
N TYR A 861 -13.26 38.16 3.24
CA TYR A 861 -11.99 37.43 3.36
C TYR A 861 -11.53 36.69 2.08
N PRO A 862 -12.41 36.02 1.29
CA PRO A 862 -12.01 35.35 0.04
C PRO A 862 -11.16 36.21 -0.90
N ALA A 863 -11.52 37.49 -1.09
CA ALA A 863 -10.78 38.41 -1.94
C ALA A 863 -9.38 38.74 -1.38
N LYS A 864 -9.23 38.76 -0.05
CA LYS A 864 -7.92 38.94 0.61
C LYS A 864 -7.06 37.69 0.43
N ALA A 865 -7.62 36.50 0.62
CA ALA A 865 -6.90 35.23 0.47
C ALA A 865 -6.42 35.00 -0.97
N MET A 866 -7.23 35.35 -1.98
CA MET A 866 -6.81 35.24 -3.38
C MET A 866 -5.61 36.12 -3.74
N LYS A 867 -5.46 37.31 -3.13
CA LYS A 867 -4.29 38.19 -3.36
C LYS A 867 -2.97 37.54 -2.93
N ASN A 868 -3.01 36.66 -1.94
CA ASN A 868 -1.85 35.95 -1.40
C ASN A 868 -2.03 34.44 -1.55
N ALA A 869 -2.63 33.97 -2.64
CA ALA A 869 -3.05 32.57 -2.78
C ALA A 869 -1.92 31.55 -2.60
N GLU A 870 -0.68 31.94 -2.84
CA GLU A 870 0.53 31.13 -2.66
C GLU A 870 0.73 30.64 -1.20
N ASP A 871 0.13 31.31 -0.21
CA ASP A 871 0.19 30.90 1.21
C ASP A 871 -0.75 29.73 1.56
N GLY A 872 -1.62 29.33 0.64
CA GLY A 872 -2.54 28.19 0.81
C GLY A 872 -3.77 28.47 1.66
N ARG A 873 -3.91 29.64 2.29
CA ARG A 873 -5.07 29.99 3.13
C ARG A 873 -6.38 29.93 2.35
N ILE A 874 -6.35 30.20 1.04
CA ILE A 874 -7.53 30.07 0.18
C ILE A 874 -8.01 28.61 0.06
N LYS A 875 -7.08 27.65 -0.03
CA LYS A 875 -7.40 26.21 -0.08
C LYS A 875 -7.93 25.75 1.29
N LEU A 876 -7.30 26.18 2.38
CA LEU A 876 -7.75 25.87 3.75
C LEU A 876 -9.15 26.43 4.03
N PHE A 877 -9.40 27.69 3.67
CA PHE A 877 -10.71 28.33 3.82
C PHE A 877 -11.82 27.57 3.09
N MET A 878 -11.59 27.23 1.81
CA MET A 878 -12.55 26.49 1.02
C MET A 878 -12.78 25.08 1.58
N THR A 879 -11.71 24.39 1.97
CA THR A 879 -11.77 23.04 2.57
C THR A 879 -12.60 23.07 3.84
N TRP A 880 -12.32 23.99 4.75
CA TRP A 880 -13.06 24.18 5.99
C TRP A 880 -14.55 24.44 5.75
N LYS A 881 -14.90 25.39 4.88
CA LYS A 881 -16.30 25.71 4.56
C LYS A 881 -17.04 24.54 3.93
N ALA A 882 -16.44 23.89 2.93
CA ALA A 882 -17.07 22.80 2.21
C ALA A 882 -17.23 21.53 3.06
N LEU A 883 -16.24 21.18 3.89
CA LEU A 883 -16.34 20.05 4.82
C LEU A 883 -17.40 20.29 5.89
N ASN A 884 -17.45 21.48 6.49
CA ASN A 884 -18.48 21.80 7.49
C ASN A 884 -19.88 21.81 6.87
N TYR A 885 -20.04 22.29 5.64
CA TYR A 885 -21.32 22.18 4.92
C TYR A 885 -21.70 20.73 4.64
N ARG A 886 -20.73 19.90 4.22
CA ARG A 886 -20.93 18.46 4.02
C ARG A 886 -21.36 17.77 5.31
N LEU A 887 -20.73 18.10 6.43
CA LEU A 887 -21.06 17.57 7.76
C LEU A 887 -22.47 17.97 8.19
N ALA A 888 -22.83 19.24 8.05
CA ALA A 888 -24.17 19.75 8.37
C ALA A 888 -25.27 19.13 7.49
N ASN A 889 -24.93 18.71 6.27
CA ASN A 889 -25.84 18.11 5.31
C ASN A 889 -25.46 16.65 4.98
N LYS A 890 -24.98 15.88 5.95
CA LYS A 890 -24.41 14.54 5.73
C LYS A 890 -25.31 13.61 4.89
N ASP A 891 -26.62 13.61 5.12
CA ASP A 891 -27.57 12.75 4.39
C ASP A 891 -27.60 13.11 2.88
N LEU A 892 -27.46 14.40 2.55
CA LEU A 892 -27.39 14.86 1.15
C LEU A 892 -26.17 14.28 0.43
N PHE A 893 -25.05 14.14 1.13
CA PHE A 893 -23.79 13.74 0.52
C PHE A 893 -23.52 12.24 0.61
N LEU A 894 -24.06 11.55 1.62
CA LEU A 894 -23.96 10.11 1.78
C LEU A 894 -25.04 9.36 0.97
N GLU A 895 -26.28 9.85 0.97
CA GLU A 895 -27.42 9.16 0.36
C GLU A 895 -27.99 9.86 -0.88
N GLY A 896 -27.65 11.14 -1.09
CA GLY A 896 -28.24 11.92 -2.17
C GLY A 896 -27.81 11.48 -3.57
N SER A 897 -28.71 11.65 -4.54
CA SER A 897 -28.45 11.35 -5.95
C SER A 897 -27.34 12.23 -6.53
N TYR A 898 -26.76 11.79 -7.64
CA TYR A 898 -25.78 12.55 -8.41
C TYR A 898 -26.32 12.81 -9.82
N THR A 899 -26.51 14.08 -10.16
CA THR A 899 -27.05 14.50 -11.46
C THR A 899 -26.06 15.43 -12.16
N PRO A 900 -25.41 15.01 -13.26
CA PRO A 900 -24.63 15.91 -14.10
C PRO A 900 -25.49 17.07 -14.61
N LEU A 901 -24.96 18.29 -14.59
CA LEU A 901 -25.68 19.45 -15.10
C LEU A 901 -25.16 19.86 -16.47
N GLU A 902 -26.08 20.22 -17.36
CA GLU A 902 -25.75 20.70 -18.70
C GLU A 902 -25.12 22.09 -18.62
N VAL A 903 -23.97 22.27 -19.26
CA VAL A 903 -23.29 23.57 -19.35
C VAL A 903 -23.30 24.03 -20.80
N SER A 904 -23.75 25.27 -21.04
CA SER A 904 -23.81 25.89 -22.37
C SER A 904 -23.14 27.27 -22.36
N GLY A 905 -22.91 27.85 -23.54
CA GLY A 905 -22.21 29.14 -23.74
C GLY A 905 -20.74 28.99 -24.14
N ALA A 906 -20.06 30.12 -24.33
CA ALA A 906 -18.73 30.23 -24.94
C ALA A 906 -17.63 29.43 -24.20
N ARG A 907 -17.71 29.35 -22.86
CA ARG A 907 -16.71 28.67 -22.02
C ARG A 907 -17.21 27.35 -21.42
N SER A 908 -18.24 26.75 -21.99
CA SER A 908 -18.85 25.50 -21.49
C SER A 908 -17.89 24.31 -21.32
N ARG A 909 -16.78 24.22 -22.08
CA ARG A 909 -15.76 23.16 -21.91
C ARG A 909 -14.98 23.27 -20.60
N HIS A 910 -14.95 24.47 -20.03
CA HIS A 910 -14.13 24.85 -18.89
C HIS A 910 -14.83 24.68 -17.54
N ILE A 911 -16.05 24.14 -17.54
CA ILE A 911 -16.83 23.93 -16.32
C ILE A 911 -17.22 22.45 -16.20
N VAL A 912 -17.05 21.92 -15.00
CA VAL A 912 -17.67 20.68 -14.52
C VAL A 912 -18.76 21.09 -13.53
N ALA A 913 -19.98 20.65 -13.77
CA ALA A 913 -21.11 20.97 -12.92
C ALA A 913 -21.99 19.75 -12.66
N PHE A 914 -22.47 19.62 -11.42
CA PHE A 914 -23.42 18.58 -11.02
C PHE A 914 -24.25 19.03 -9.81
N ALA A 915 -25.37 18.37 -9.60
CA ALA A 915 -26.20 18.51 -8.42
C ALA A 915 -26.15 17.25 -7.54
N ARG A 916 -26.15 17.46 -6.22
CA ARG A 916 -26.52 16.46 -5.21
C ARG A 916 -27.92 16.77 -4.72
N SER A 917 -28.79 15.77 -4.65
CA SER A 917 -30.19 15.98 -4.24
C SER A 917 -30.65 14.88 -3.29
N HIS A 918 -31.28 15.27 -2.17
CA HIS A 918 -31.85 14.34 -1.20
C HIS A 918 -33.03 15.00 -0.47
N ARG A 919 -34.21 14.37 -0.50
CA ARG A 919 -35.43 14.79 0.21
C ARG A 919 -35.76 16.30 0.09
N GLY A 920 -35.52 16.89 -1.08
CA GLY A 920 -35.80 18.31 -1.38
C GLY A 920 -34.63 19.26 -1.15
N SER A 921 -33.58 18.86 -0.43
CA SER A 921 -32.31 19.61 -0.34
C SER A 921 -31.48 19.41 -1.60
N ASN A 922 -30.87 20.48 -2.10
CA ASN A 922 -30.04 20.44 -3.30
C ASN A 922 -28.74 21.22 -3.09
N ALA A 923 -27.61 20.58 -3.45
CA ALA A 923 -26.33 21.24 -3.56
C ALA A 923 -25.87 21.23 -5.02
N ILE A 924 -25.57 22.40 -5.60
CA ILE A 924 -25.02 22.53 -6.94
C ILE A 924 -23.54 22.87 -6.84
N VAL A 925 -22.72 22.14 -7.60
CA VAL A 925 -21.28 22.32 -7.68
C VAL A 925 -20.92 22.87 -9.04
N ILE A 926 -20.11 23.92 -9.08
CA ILE A 926 -19.55 24.52 -10.31
C ILE A 926 -18.04 24.64 -10.11
N ALA A 927 -17.28 23.82 -10.84
CA ALA A 927 -15.82 23.74 -10.73
C ALA A 927 -15.15 23.98 -12.10
N PRO A 928 -14.29 25.00 -12.22
CA PRO A 928 -13.55 25.25 -13.44
C PRO A 928 -12.45 24.24 -13.76
N ARG A 929 -12.08 24.17 -15.04
CA ARG A 929 -10.97 23.38 -15.57
C ARG A 929 -10.39 24.01 -16.83
N LEU A 930 -9.13 23.71 -17.12
CA LEU A 930 -8.41 24.14 -18.32
C LEU A 930 -8.37 25.68 -18.44
N MET A 931 -7.72 26.34 -17.49
CA MET A 931 -7.92 27.76 -17.24
C MET A 931 -7.06 28.70 -18.10
N VAL A 932 -6.07 28.17 -18.81
CA VAL A 932 -5.08 28.99 -19.53
C VAL A 932 -5.72 29.88 -20.60
N THR A 933 -6.79 29.42 -21.25
CA THR A 933 -7.48 30.18 -22.30
C THR A 933 -8.67 31.00 -21.79
N VAL A 934 -8.96 30.95 -20.49
CA VAL A 934 -10.11 31.64 -19.87
C VAL A 934 -9.69 32.96 -19.25
N THR A 935 -8.54 32.97 -18.56
CA THR A 935 -8.04 34.14 -17.82
C THR A 935 -6.54 34.26 -18.03
N PRO A 936 -5.97 35.49 -18.05
CA PRO A 936 -4.52 35.64 -18.08
C PRO A 936 -3.88 35.24 -16.74
N GLU A 937 -2.56 35.00 -16.77
CA GLU A 937 -1.78 34.68 -15.57
C GLU A 937 -1.89 35.81 -14.54
N GLY A 938 -2.11 35.45 -13.28
CA GLY A 938 -2.23 36.39 -12.16
C GLY A 938 -3.63 36.97 -11.94
N GLU A 939 -4.56 36.78 -12.88
CA GLU A 939 -5.95 37.21 -12.74
C GLU A 939 -6.86 36.00 -12.47
N PHE A 940 -7.49 35.99 -11.30
CA PHE A 940 -8.43 34.93 -10.94
C PHE A 940 -9.63 34.93 -11.90
N PRO A 941 -10.12 33.74 -12.32
CA PRO A 941 -11.21 33.61 -13.28
C PRO A 941 -12.56 33.87 -12.60
N ILE A 942 -12.80 35.13 -12.22
CA ILE A 942 -14.02 35.56 -11.56
C ILE A 942 -14.79 36.56 -12.42
N GLY A 943 -16.12 36.46 -12.39
CA GLY A 943 -17.00 37.41 -13.05
C GLY A 943 -16.94 37.37 -14.59
N PRO A 944 -16.74 38.52 -15.29
CA PRO A 944 -16.99 38.62 -16.74
C PRO A 944 -16.18 37.70 -17.67
N CYS A 945 -15.07 37.12 -17.23
CA CYS A 945 -14.28 36.18 -18.04
C CYS A 945 -15.07 34.93 -18.48
N TRP A 946 -16.20 34.66 -17.82
CA TRP A 946 -17.09 33.54 -18.13
C TRP A 946 -18.10 33.81 -19.25
N GLU A 947 -18.18 35.04 -19.75
CA GLU A 947 -19.04 35.43 -20.89
C GLU A 947 -20.50 34.96 -20.68
N ASP A 948 -21.13 34.36 -21.69
CA ASP A 948 -22.51 33.86 -21.66
C ASP A 948 -22.65 32.43 -21.07
N THR A 949 -21.61 31.95 -20.38
CA THR A 949 -21.57 30.56 -19.88
C THR A 949 -22.58 30.35 -18.75
N ARG A 950 -23.39 29.30 -18.86
CA ARG A 950 -24.48 29.01 -17.93
C ARG A 950 -24.63 27.52 -17.65
N VAL A 951 -25.11 27.21 -16.45
CA VAL A 951 -25.43 25.86 -15.98
C VAL A 951 -26.95 25.70 -15.95
N THR A 952 -27.49 24.80 -16.76
CA THR A 952 -28.94 24.53 -16.82
C THR A 952 -29.36 23.68 -15.62
N LEU A 953 -30.43 24.09 -14.95
CA LEU A 953 -30.99 23.38 -13.81
C LEU A 953 -31.99 22.29 -14.25
N PRO A 954 -32.13 21.20 -13.48
CA PRO A 954 -33.15 20.18 -13.72
C PRO A 954 -34.57 20.76 -13.59
N ASP A 955 -35.53 20.24 -14.37
CA ASP A 955 -36.92 20.74 -14.41
C ASP A 955 -37.67 20.56 -13.07
N ASP A 956 -37.25 19.56 -12.28
CA ASP A 956 -37.80 19.27 -10.96
C ASP A 956 -37.20 20.17 -9.85
N MET A 957 -36.13 20.92 -10.15
CA MET A 957 -35.52 21.85 -9.21
C MET A 957 -36.27 23.19 -9.20
N LYS A 958 -37.15 23.36 -8.21
CA LYS A 958 -38.02 24.54 -8.06
C LYS A 958 -37.35 25.76 -7.43
N ALA A 959 -36.14 25.61 -6.87
CA ALA A 959 -35.44 26.68 -6.19
C ALA A 959 -35.07 27.81 -7.17
N LYS A 960 -35.39 29.05 -6.80
CA LYS A 960 -35.09 30.25 -7.61
C LYS A 960 -33.92 31.06 -7.07
N ARG A 961 -33.46 30.75 -5.87
CA ARG A 961 -32.38 31.43 -5.16
C ARG A 961 -31.49 30.36 -4.52
N PHE A 962 -30.21 30.63 -4.54
CA PHE A 962 -29.19 29.76 -3.99
C PHE A 962 -28.24 30.57 -3.13
N ASN A 963 -27.84 30.02 -2.00
CA ASN A 963 -26.78 30.57 -1.17
C ASN A 963 -25.45 29.97 -1.58
N ASN A 964 -24.45 30.80 -1.89
CA ASN A 964 -23.08 30.34 -2.08
C ASN A 964 -22.50 30.02 -0.71
N VAL A 965 -22.30 28.73 -0.43
CA VAL A 965 -21.80 28.20 0.85
C VAL A 965 -20.43 28.76 1.19
N LEU A 966 -19.61 29.07 0.19
CA LEU A 966 -18.24 29.53 0.38
C LEU A 966 -18.17 31.02 0.70
N THR A 967 -19.09 31.84 0.16
CA THR A 967 -19.01 33.31 0.27
C THR A 967 -20.19 33.97 1.00
N GLY A 968 -21.32 33.28 1.11
CA GLY A 968 -22.58 33.82 1.61
C GLY A 968 -23.39 34.64 0.59
N ALA A 969 -22.89 34.78 -0.64
CA ALA A 969 -23.59 35.51 -1.70
C ALA A 969 -24.85 34.77 -2.15
N ILE A 970 -25.93 35.51 -2.45
CA ILE A 970 -27.16 34.94 -2.99
C ILE A 970 -27.14 35.00 -4.51
N ILE A 971 -27.18 33.84 -5.16
CA ILE A 971 -27.22 33.67 -6.61
C ILE A 971 -28.65 33.38 -7.05
N ARG A 972 -29.10 33.99 -8.15
CA ARG A 972 -30.46 33.80 -8.67
C ARG A 972 -30.47 32.87 -9.88
N ALA A 973 -31.46 32.00 -9.96
CA ALA A 973 -31.74 31.31 -11.21
C ALA A 973 -32.43 32.28 -12.19
N GLU A 974 -31.93 32.33 -13.41
CA GLU A 974 -32.49 33.09 -14.51
C GLU A 974 -33.32 32.18 -15.44
N GLY A 975 -34.28 32.78 -16.16
CA GLY A 975 -35.19 32.08 -17.07
C GLY A 975 -36.64 32.53 -16.89
N ALA A 976 -37.35 32.73 -18.01
CA ALA A 976 -38.76 33.12 -18.05
C ALA A 976 -39.54 32.26 -19.07
N GLY A 977 -40.82 32.00 -18.81
CA GLY A 977 -41.71 31.26 -19.71
C GLY A 977 -41.33 29.78 -19.86
N ASP A 978 -41.31 29.26 -21.09
CA ASP A 978 -41.05 27.85 -21.45
C ASP A 978 -39.54 27.46 -21.47
N SER A 979 -38.63 28.35 -21.03
CA SER A 979 -37.19 28.06 -21.00
C SER A 979 -36.76 27.44 -19.67
N ARG A 980 -35.90 26.39 -19.71
CA ARG A 980 -35.37 25.74 -18.50
C ARG A 980 -34.55 26.75 -17.67
N PRO A 981 -34.74 26.81 -16.34
CA PRO A 981 -34.01 27.73 -15.48
C PRO A 981 -32.51 27.43 -15.51
N PHE A 982 -31.67 28.47 -15.40
CA PHE A 982 -30.23 28.33 -15.43
C PHE A 982 -29.53 29.25 -14.42
N ILE A 983 -28.28 28.94 -14.11
CA ILE A 983 -27.39 29.77 -13.28
C ILE A 983 -26.30 30.33 -14.18
N SER A 984 -26.10 31.65 -14.14
CA SER A 984 -24.98 32.31 -14.80
C SER A 984 -23.66 31.93 -14.10
N VAL A 985 -22.69 31.39 -14.84
CA VAL A 985 -21.37 31.06 -14.28
C VAL A 985 -20.64 32.34 -13.86
N GLN A 986 -20.82 33.44 -14.60
CA GLN A 986 -20.30 34.75 -14.23
C GLN A 986 -20.80 35.22 -12.86
N GLU A 987 -22.10 35.02 -12.56
CA GLU A 987 -22.67 35.39 -11.26
C GLU A 987 -22.20 34.43 -10.16
N ALA A 988 -22.23 33.12 -10.43
CA ALA A 988 -21.84 32.08 -9.47
C ALA A 988 -20.36 32.15 -9.06
N LEU A 989 -19.48 32.52 -10.01
CA LEU A 989 -18.03 32.68 -9.81
C LEU A 989 -17.65 34.17 -9.73
N SER A 990 -18.46 35.01 -9.09
CA SER A 990 -18.20 36.45 -8.97
C SER A 990 -17.13 36.80 -7.92
N GLU A 991 -16.99 35.98 -6.87
CA GLU A 991 -16.09 36.24 -5.74
C GLU A 991 -15.01 35.17 -5.56
N LEU A 992 -15.24 33.94 -6.03
CA LEU A 992 -14.30 32.83 -5.95
C LEU A 992 -14.29 32.03 -7.26
N PRO A 993 -13.16 31.40 -7.62
CA PRO A 993 -13.04 30.62 -8.85
C PRO A 993 -13.75 29.26 -8.77
N VAL A 994 -14.41 28.93 -7.66
CA VAL A 994 -15.22 27.72 -7.51
C VAL A 994 -16.49 28.05 -6.75
N CYS A 995 -17.56 27.27 -6.92
CA CYS A 995 -18.83 27.55 -6.29
C CYS A 995 -19.53 26.28 -5.80
N LEU A 996 -20.06 26.38 -4.58
CA LEU A 996 -20.95 25.41 -3.96
C LEU A 996 -22.22 26.15 -3.53
N LEU A 997 -23.34 25.79 -4.15
CA LEU A 997 -24.63 26.46 -3.96
C LEU A 997 -25.59 25.55 -3.19
N ASP A 998 -26.24 26.10 -2.18
CA ASP A 998 -27.34 25.47 -1.45
C ASP A 998 -28.67 26.13 -1.83
N SER A 999 -29.71 25.34 -2.06
CA SER A 999 -31.05 25.85 -2.39
C SER A 999 -31.70 26.53 -1.17
N VAL A 1000 -32.23 27.75 -1.34
CA VAL A 1000 -32.87 28.55 -0.28
C VAL A 1000 -34.35 28.80 -0.54
#